data_AF-A0A318ZVT3-F1
#
_entry.id   AF-A0A318ZVT3-F1
#
_cell.length_a   1.000
_cell.length_b   1.000
_cell.length_c   1.000
_cell.angle_alpha   90.00
_cell.angle_beta   90.00
_cell.angle_gamma   90.00
#
_symmetry.space_group_name_H-M   'P 1'
#
loop_
_entity.id
_entity.type
_entity.pdbx_description
1 polymer ?
#
loop_
_entity_poly.entity_id
_entity_poly.type
_entity_poly.pdbx_seq_one_letter_code
_entity_poly.pdbx_strand_id
1 'polypeptide(L)'
;MDARPAYEGTLDESRLFAKLPNEIAELIHTASGTQYLNALAVGALRSGCTEGFFCLYEPIFVDLAARWLFSDSQLDQVDILSAFSRVLPFAPNLRPFASQYAIARAGPLSALAACDELTLSQINDATIRSLLLAIFRLLSYDAEVFSQAVSPSQLQSLFQHRDRSVRYLSIRCFSLYMRAADAALEELIKRHFADDIIEGEWEGTTIDYRCLGLWEERRWNILNKQVQLARSNRSTADTFSQIEKLREYFSPRTAEICGVLIPRQNDTSAQPSSIVKTPTAVGNLRKIATALTSTSPMLLVGLPNSGKTTLINDVARTMGQAETMVTLHLNEQTDAKSLLGMYSTSPATGSFAWQPGVLTKAAREGRWILIEDLDRAPSEVIGLILPIIERGELTIASRKEKIKCAEGFKIIATMKSSYNIAGDEVAPSTNILGSRLWQRVQIDSFTIDEVRELITQKYPLLESRVATIMDVYQRLCASFHGSLAIKSSQGRTPGLRDLIKLCSRMHRRLERLGAKTGYEATPEGAEDEIFLDVVDVFLKYIPDKSLADSLALVVAEALQISPQRARFCIHERTPTYSDQGNNLILGRETCRKIKVPAGSLTKAAASSSRFASTRAALGLMEQVAAAVQMAEPVLLVGETGIGKTTVIQQLATLMRQKLTVVNLSQQSESTDLLGGFKPVNIRTMAVPMHDDQARALRALKNSQPRRGS
;
A
#
# COMPACT_ATOMS: atom_id res chain seq x y z
N MET A 1 -21.47 -17.31 -47.39
CA MET A 1 -21.30 -18.62 -46.72
C MET A 1 -19.82 -18.74 -46.39
N ASP A 2 -19.50 -19.15 -45.16
CA ASP A 2 -18.17 -19.22 -44.50
C ASP A 2 -17.55 -17.92 -43.97
N ALA A 3 -18.36 -17.02 -43.40
CA ALA A 3 -17.83 -16.03 -42.46
C ALA A 3 -17.55 -16.73 -41.12
N ARG A 4 -16.28 -17.06 -40.83
CA ARG A 4 -15.88 -17.54 -39.51
C ARG A 4 -16.03 -16.40 -38.50
N PRO A 5 -16.53 -16.66 -37.27
CA PRO A 5 -16.60 -15.65 -36.22
C PRO A 5 -15.23 -15.01 -35.97
N ALA A 6 -15.21 -13.72 -35.63
CA ALA A 6 -13.97 -12.95 -35.49
C ALA A 6 -12.95 -13.56 -34.50
N TYR A 7 -13.43 -14.24 -33.45
CA TYR A 7 -12.60 -14.92 -32.44
C TYR A 7 -11.90 -16.21 -32.95
N GLU A 8 -12.31 -16.75 -34.10
CA GLU A 8 -11.67 -17.94 -34.73
C GLU A 8 -10.58 -17.55 -35.75
N GLY A 9 -10.32 -16.25 -35.91
CA GLY A 9 -9.25 -15.74 -36.77
C GLY A 9 -7.84 -16.09 -36.27
N THR A 10 -6.89 -16.14 -37.19
CA THR A 10 -5.45 -16.28 -36.86
C THR A 10 -4.90 -14.93 -36.37
N LEU A 11 -4.09 -14.97 -35.30
CA LEU A 11 -3.43 -13.81 -34.71
C LEU A 11 -2.24 -13.38 -35.58
N ASP A 12 -2.50 -12.59 -36.60
CA ASP A 12 -1.46 -11.99 -37.45
C ASP A 12 -1.71 -10.48 -37.52
N GLU A 13 -0.72 -9.66 -37.13
CA GLU A 13 -0.81 -8.20 -37.11
C GLU A 13 -1.24 -7.66 -38.47
N SER A 14 -0.70 -8.23 -39.56
CA SER A 14 -1.00 -7.83 -40.93
C SER A 14 -2.48 -8.04 -41.28
N ARG A 15 -3.07 -9.14 -40.80
CA ARG A 15 -4.49 -9.46 -41.03
C ARG A 15 -5.42 -8.66 -40.12
N LEU A 16 -4.94 -8.27 -38.95
CA LEU A 16 -5.66 -7.41 -38.01
C LEU A 16 -5.76 -5.98 -38.58
N PHE A 17 -4.65 -5.44 -39.09
CA PHE A 17 -4.62 -4.10 -39.69
C PHE A 17 -5.40 -4.02 -41.00
N ALA A 18 -5.46 -5.10 -41.78
CA ALA A 18 -6.30 -5.17 -42.97
C ALA A 18 -7.82 -5.05 -42.68
N LYS A 19 -8.26 -5.28 -41.43
CA LYS A 19 -9.65 -5.11 -41.00
C LYS A 19 -9.96 -3.69 -40.51
N LEU A 20 -8.96 -2.84 -40.33
CA LEU A 20 -9.13 -1.46 -39.89
C LEU A 20 -9.39 -0.53 -41.08
N PRO A 21 -10.08 0.60 -40.87
CA PRO A 21 -10.11 1.68 -41.85
C PRO A 21 -8.69 2.13 -42.19
N ASN A 22 -8.44 2.44 -43.47
CA ASN A 22 -7.12 2.83 -43.99
C ASN A 22 -6.48 3.96 -43.16
N GLU A 23 -7.27 4.95 -42.73
CA GLU A 23 -6.79 6.07 -41.90
C GLU A 23 -6.21 5.61 -40.55
N ILE A 24 -6.85 4.65 -39.88
CA ILE A 24 -6.39 4.13 -38.57
C ILE A 24 -5.16 3.24 -38.77
N ALA A 25 -5.16 2.40 -39.82
CA ALA A 25 -4.02 1.56 -40.14
C ALA A 25 -2.78 2.40 -40.50
N GLU A 26 -2.93 3.44 -41.32
CA GLU A 26 -1.86 4.39 -41.65
C GLU A 26 -1.36 5.14 -40.41
N LEU A 27 -2.26 5.59 -39.52
CA LEU A 27 -1.87 6.23 -38.27
C LEU A 27 -1.06 5.29 -37.35
N ILE A 28 -1.43 4.01 -37.27
CA ILE A 28 -0.66 3.03 -36.48
C ILE A 28 0.76 2.84 -37.07
N HIS A 29 0.92 2.90 -38.39
CA HIS A 29 2.22 2.75 -39.05
C HIS A 29 3.09 4.01 -39.01
N THR A 30 2.48 5.20 -38.97
CA THR A 30 3.19 6.48 -39.15
C THR A 30 3.34 7.29 -37.86
N ALA A 31 2.42 7.15 -36.91
CA ALA A 31 2.41 7.95 -35.69
C ALA A 31 3.38 7.40 -34.62
N SER A 32 3.81 8.29 -33.72
CA SER A 32 4.62 7.96 -32.54
C SER A 32 4.01 8.50 -31.26
N GLY A 33 4.37 7.92 -30.12
CA GLY A 33 3.99 8.42 -28.80
C GLY A 33 2.48 8.37 -28.53
N THR A 34 1.89 9.47 -28.06
CA THR A 34 0.47 9.52 -27.66
C THR A 34 -0.49 9.27 -28.83
N GLN A 35 -0.16 9.75 -30.04
CA GLN A 35 -1.00 9.55 -31.23
C GLN A 35 -1.04 8.09 -31.65
N TYR A 36 0.09 7.39 -31.59
CA TYR A 36 0.19 5.95 -31.80
C TYR A 36 -0.71 5.17 -30.82
N LEU A 37 -0.60 5.47 -29.52
CA LEU A 37 -1.41 4.81 -28.49
C LEU A 37 -2.91 5.11 -28.63
N ASN A 38 -3.28 6.33 -29.07
CA ASN A 38 -4.67 6.66 -29.38
C ASN A 38 -5.18 5.87 -30.59
N ALA A 39 -4.39 5.74 -31.66
CA ALA A 39 -4.78 4.97 -32.85
C ALA A 39 -4.99 3.48 -32.51
N LEU A 40 -4.10 2.89 -31.70
CA LEU A 40 -4.28 1.53 -31.17
C LEU A 40 -5.54 1.40 -30.30
N ALA A 41 -5.80 2.37 -29.43
CA ALA A 41 -6.98 2.35 -28.57
C ALA A 41 -8.28 2.40 -29.37
N VAL A 42 -8.34 3.21 -30.44
CA VAL A 42 -9.50 3.27 -31.35
C VAL A 42 -9.62 1.98 -32.17
N GLY A 43 -8.51 1.43 -32.66
CA GLY A 43 -8.51 0.14 -33.36
C GLY A 43 -9.03 -1.02 -32.50
N ALA A 44 -8.67 -1.03 -31.21
CA ALA A 44 -9.12 -2.04 -30.25
C ALA A 44 -10.62 -1.97 -29.90
N LEU A 45 -11.30 -0.85 -30.15
CA LEU A 45 -12.75 -0.70 -29.91
C LEU A 45 -13.62 -1.34 -30.99
N ARG A 46 -13.09 -1.50 -32.21
CA ARG A 46 -13.88 -1.98 -33.34
C ARG A 46 -14.34 -3.43 -33.13
N SER A 47 -15.61 -3.68 -33.44
CA SER A 47 -16.21 -5.01 -33.37
C SER A 47 -15.43 -6.01 -34.24
N GLY A 48 -15.01 -7.11 -33.63
CA GLY A 48 -14.22 -8.17 -34.29
C GLY A 48 -12.69 -7.97 -34.33
N CYS A 49 -12.16 -6.87 -33.78
CA CYS A 49 -10.72 -6.65 -33.63
C CYS A 49 -10.26 -6.63 -32.16
N THR A 50 -11.15 -6.34 -31.21
CA THR A 50 -10.84 -6.20 -29.78
C THR A 50 -10.02 -7.36 -29.21
N GLU A 51 -10.44 -8.60 -29.48
CA GLU A 51 -9.77 -9.80 -28.99
C GLU A 51 -8.35 -9.94 -29.54
N GLY A 52 -8.17 -9.68 -30.84
CA GLY A 52 -6.86 -9.74 -31.50
C GLY A 52 -5.90 -8.68 -30.97
N PHE A 53 -6.39 -7.45 -30.81
CA PHE A 53 -5.63 -6.36 -30.17
C PHE A 53 -5.25 -6.71 -28.73
N PHE A 54 -6.17 -7.29 -27.96
CA PHE A 54 -5.89 -7.73 -26.59
C PHE A 54 -4.81 -8.81 -26.56
N CYS A 55 -4.87 -9.82 -27.43
CA CYS A 55 -3.86 -10.87 -27.51
C CYS A 55 -2.48 -10.35 -27.93
N LEU A 56 -2.41 -9.38 -28.84
CA LEU A 56 -1.13 -8.84 -29.35
C LEU A 56 -0.51 -7.81 -28.39
N TYR A 57 -1.33 -6.88 -27.89
CA TYR A 57 -0.89 -5.71 -27.12
C TYR A 57 -1.25 -5.76 -25.64
N GLU A 58 -1.49 -6.95 -25.09
CA GLU A 58 -1.85 -7.17 -23.68
C GLU A 58 -1.01 -6.35 -22.69
N PRO A 59 0.35 -6.25 -22.80
CA PRO A 59 1.15 -5.54 -21.81
C PRO A 59 0.86 -4.03 -21.73
N ILE A 60 0.43 -3.43 -22.84
CA ILE A 60 0.07 -2.01 -22.92
C ILE A 60 -1.45 -1.77 -22.85
N PHE A 61 -2.25 -2.84 -22.82
CA PHE A 61 -3.71 -2.75 -22.98
C PHE A 61 -4.40 -2.00 -21.84
N VAL A 62 -3.79 -1.95 -20.64
CA VAL A 62 -4.28 -1.11 -19.54
C VAL A 62 -4.33 0.36 -19.94
N ASP A 63 -3.30 0.86 -20.63
CA ASP A 63 -3.29 2.24 -21.10
C ASP A 63 -4.27 2.46 -22.26
N LEU A 64 -4.39 1.49 -23.17
CA LEU A 64 -5.37 1.55 -24.25
C LEU A 64 -6.81 1.62 -23.70
N ALA A 65 -7.12 0.80 -22.69
CA ALA A 65 -8.41 0.81 -22.00
C ALA A 65 -8.65 2.09 -21.19
N ALA A 66 -7.61 2.64 -20.56
CA ALA A 66 -7.68 3.93 -19.87
C ALA A 66 -8.06 5.06 -20.84
N ARG A 67 -7.57 5.02 -22.09
CA ARG A 67 -7.87 6.04 -23.11
C ARG A 67 -9.33 6.07 -23.52
N TRP A 68 -10.04 4.94 -23.43
CA TRP A 68 -11.48 4.88 -23.70
C TRP A 68 -12.33 5.69 -22.71
N LEU A 69 -11.77 6.04 -21.53
CA LEU A 69 -12.49 6.79 -20.50
C LEU A 69 -12.45 8.31 -20.70
N PHE A 70 -11.59 8.84 -21.57
CA PHE A 70 -11.51 10.28 -21.82
C PHE A 70 -12.68 10.76 -22.70
N SER A 71 -13.29 11.88 -22.30
CA SER A 71 -14.58 12.34 -22.82
C SER A 71 -14.53 13.04 -24.18
N ASP A 72 -13.34 13.30 -24.73
CA ASP A 72 -13.16 14.08 -25.97
C ASP A 72 -13.25 13.25 -27.26
N SER A 73 -13.56 11.95 -27.15
CA SER A 73 -13.57 11.06 -28.29
C SER A 73 -15.00 10.89 -28.83
N GLN A 74 -15.20 11.12 -30.13
CA GLN A 74 -16.43 10.83 -30.90
C GLN A 74 -16.74 9.31 -30.99
N LEU A 75 -16.31 8.53 -29.99
CA LEU A 75 -16.36 7.08 -29.99
C LEU A 75 -17.74 6.60 -29.51
N ASP A 76 -18.28 5.62 -30.22
CA ASP A 76 -19.56 5.01 -29.90
C ASP A 76 -19.50 4.36 -28.51
N GLN A 77 -20.36 4.84 -27.63
CA GLN A 77 -20.32 4.46 -26.21
C GLN A 77 -20.69 2.97 -25.99
N VAL A 78 -21.46 2.39 -26.91
CA VAL A 78 -21.82 0.97 -26.94
C VAL A 78 -20.60 0.10 -27.27
N ASP A 79 -19.71 0.57 -28.16
CA ASP A 79 -18.50 -0.16 -28.53
C ASP A 79 -17.52 -0.24 -27.37
N ILE A 80 -17.41 0.80 -26.54
CA ILE A 80 -16.58 0.78 -25.33
C ILE A 80 -17.06 -0.28 -24.33
N LEU A 81 -18.37 -0.31 -24.03
CA LEU A 81 -18.94 -1.34 -23.14
C LEU A 81 -18.79 -2.74 -23.73
N SER A 82 -19.02 -2.89 -25.05
CA SER A 82 -18.84 -4.14 -25.76
C SER A 82 -17.40 -4.63 -25.68
N ALA A 83 -16.42 -3.75 -25.90
CA ALA A 83 -14.99 -4.06 -25.81
C ALA A 83 -14.58 -4.50 -24.38
N PHE A 84 -15.02 -3.78 -23.34
CA PHE A 84 -14.80 -4.21 -21.96
C PHE A 84 -15.43 -5.59 -21.69
N SER A 85 -16.68 -5.81 -22.12
CA SER A 85 -17.38 -7.08 -21.90
C SER A 85 -16.69 -8.29 -22.55
N ARG A 86 -15.93 -8.07 -23.63
CA ARG A 86 -15.15 -9.11 -24.31
C ARG A 86 -13.85 -9.46 -23.58
N VAL A 87 -13.20 -8.48 -22.96
CA VAL A 87 -11.82 -8.59 -22.42
C VAL A 87 -11.76 -8.84 -20.91
N LEU A 88 -12.69 -8.27 -20.14
CA LEU A 88 -12.73 -8.35 -18.67
C LEU A 88 -12.48 -9.74 -18.09
N PRO A 89 -12.99 -10.84 -18.69
CA PRO A 89 -12.78 -12.14 -18.09
C PRO A 89 -11.34 -12.66 -18.19
N PHE A 90 -10.53 -12.10 -19.10
CA PHE A 90 -9.11 -12.41 -19.26
C PHE A 90 -8.19 -11.37 -18.59
N ALA A 91 -8.73 -10.18 -18.32
CA ALA A 91 -8.06 -9.05 -17.68
C ALA A 91 -8.94 -8.44 -16.56
N PRO A 92 -9.09 -9.14 -15.42
CA PRO A 92 -9.92 -8.68 -14.31
C PRO A 92 -9.44 -7.37 -13.69
N ASN A 93 -8.16 -7.01 -13.88
CA ASN A 93 -7.61 -5.71 -13.50
C ASN A 93 -8.36 -4.54 -14.14
N LEU A 94 -8.95 -4.70 -15.32
CA LEU A 94 -9.68 -3.62 -16.02
C LEU A 94 -11.10 -3.38 -15.49
N ARG A 95 -11.58 -4.22 -14.57
CA ARG A 95 -12.92 -4.08 -13.96
C ARG A 95 -13.21 -2.67 -13.43
N PRO A 96 -12.30 -1.97 -12.74
CA PRO A 96 -12.57 -0.61 -12.24
C PRO A 96 -12.84 0.40 -13.37
N PHE A 97 -12.18 0.26 -14.51
CA PHE A 97 -12.44 1.12 -15.67
C PHE A 97 -13.83 0.84 -16.26
N ALA A 98 -14.17 -0.44 -16.43
CA ALA A 98 -15.47 -0.83 -16.93
C ALA A 98 -16.62 -0.43 -16.00
N SER A 99 -16.45 -0.61 -14.68
CA SER A 99 -17.47 -0.25 -13.69
C SER A 99 -17.61 1.27 -13.56
N GLN A 100 -16.50 2.01 -13.50
CA GLN A 100 -16.52 3.47 -13.50
C GLN A 100 -17.18 4.01 -14.76
N TYR A 101 -16.87 3.45 -15.93
CA TYR A 101 -17.51 3.85 -17.18
C TYR A 101 -19.02 3.55 -17.15
N ALA A 102 -19.41 2.32 -16.78
CA ALA A 102 -20.82 1.93 -16.73
C ALA A 102 -21.64 2.78 -15.73
N ILE A 103 -21.06 3.14 -14.58
CA ILE A 103 -21.76 3.90 -13.52
C ILE A 103 -21.70 5.42 -13.77
N ALA A 104 -20.53 5.99 -14.07
CA ALA A 104 -20.37 7.43 -14.28
C ALA A 104 -21.13 7.91 -15.52
N ARG A 105 -21.23 7.04 -16.52
CA ARG A 105 -22.06 7.22 -17.72
C ARG A 105 -23.35 6.41 -17.61
N ALA A 106 -24.01 6.54 -16.46
CA ALA A 106 -25.47 6.47 -16.37
C ALA A 106 -26.19 7.45 -17.34
N GLY A 107 -25.49 8.12 -18.28
CA GLY A 107 -25.85 8.22 -19.70
C GLY A 107 -24.70 7.78 -20.60
N PRO A 108 -24.81 6.82 -21.55
CA PRO A 108 -25.94 6.25 -22.33
C PRO A 108 -26.57 4.97 -21.80
N LEU A 109 -26.17 4.49 -20.62
CA LEU A 109 -27.09 3.66 -19.85
C LEU A 109 -28.28 4.50 -19.35
N SER A 110 -28.27 5.84 -19.52
CA SER A 110 -29.44 6.74 -19.48
C SER A 110 -30.45 6.46 -20.57
N ALA A 111 -30.06 5.82 -21.68
CA ALA A 111 -31.03 5.30 -22.65
C ALA A 111 -31.86 4.16 -22.03
N LEU A 112 -31.28 3.46 -21.04
CA LEU A 112 -31.94 2.43 -20.24
C LEU A 112 -32.27 2.88 -18.78
N ALA A 113 -31.88 4.07 -18.33
CA ALA A 113 -32.01 4.51 -16.92
C ALA A 113 -32.67 5.89 -16.75
N ALA A 114 -32.71 6.72 -17.80
CA ALA A 114 -33.31 8.05 -17.77
C ALA A 114 -34.11 8.41 -19.04
N CYS A 115 -34.41 7.43 -19.90
CA CYS A 115 -35.19 7.63 -21.11
C CYS A 115 -36.63 7.19 -20.90
N ASP A 116 -37.56 8.10 -21.19
CA ASP A 116 -38.96 7.79 -21.47
C ASP A 116 -39.03 6.74 -22.60
N GLU A 117 -40.08 5.90 -22.60
CA GLU A 117 -40.31 4.81 -23.57
C GLU A 117 -40.18 5.25 -25.06
N LEU A 118 -40.25 6.55 -25.34
CA LEU A 118 -40.19 7.17 -26.66
C LEU A 118 -38.79 7.15 -27.34
N THR A 119 -37.67 7.18 -26.61
CA THR A 119 -36.31 7.27 -27.20
C THR A 119 -35.67 5.92 -27.50
N LEU A 120 -36.02 4.84 -26.78
CA LEU A 120 -35.60 3.47 -27.13
C LEU A 120 -36.11 3.03 -28.51
N SER A 121 -37.25 3.58 -28.95
CA SER A 121 -37.81 3.34 -30.28
C SER A 121 -37.05 4.01 -31.43
N GLN A 122 -36.13 4.92 -31.13
CA GLN A 122 -35.32 5.67 -32.12
C GLN A 122 -33.93 5.06 -32.35
N ILE A 123 -33.51 4.10 -31.52
CA ILE A 123 -32.20 3.44 -31.62
C ILE A 123 -32.32 2.23 -32.55
N ASN A 124 -31.31 2.01 -33.40
CA ASN A 124 -31.27 0.86 -34.30
C ASN A 124 -31.24 -0.47 -33.51
N ASP A 125 -32.02 -1.46 -33.95
CA ASP A 125 -32.11 -2.80 -33.37
C ASP A 125 -30.73 -3.46 -33.19
N ALA A 126 -29.81 -3.25 -34.14
CA ALA A 126 -28.45 -3.77 -34.07
C ALA A 126 -27.65 -3.18 -32.88
N THR A 127 -27.82 -1.90 -32.60
CA THR A 127 -27.16 -1.20 -31.49
C THR A 127 -27.72 -1.66 -30.14
N ILE A 128 -29.04 -1.83 -30.05
CA ILE A 128 -29.71 -2.39 -28.86
C ILE A 128 -29.23 -3.82 -28.60
N ARG A 129 -29.14 -4.65 -29.65
CA ARG A 129 -28.64 -6.03 -29.55
C ARG A 129 -27.20 -6.08 -29.04
N SER A 130 -26.30 -5.24 -29.59
CA SER A 130 -24.91 -5.14 -29.14
C SER A 130 -24.81 -4.71 -27.66
N LEU A 131 -25.60 -3.72 -27.27
CA LEU A 131 -25.66 -3.25 -25.88
C LEU A 131 -26.16 -4.34 -24.92
N LEU A 132 -27.25 -5.01 -25.25
CA LEU A 132 -27.80 -6.09 -24.41
C LEU A 132 -26.85 -7.29 -24.34
N LEU A 133 -26.15 -7.61 -25.41
CA LEU A 133 -25.12 -8.66 -25.39
C LEU A 133 -23.93 -8.27 -24.50
N ALA A 134 -23.51 -7.00 -24.53
CA ALA A 134 -22.48 -6.49 -23.62
C ALA A 134 -22.94 -6.55 -22.16
N ILE A 135 -24.18 -6.12 -21.87
CA ILE A 135 -24.78 -6.21 -20.52
C ILE A 135 -24.88 -7.66 -20.07
N PHE A 136 -25.32 -8.58 -20.94
CA PHE A 136 -25.36 -10.01 -20.65
C PHE A 136 -23.99 -10.52 -20.24
N ARG A 137 -22.93 -10.18 -21.00
CA ARG A 137 -21.55 -10.58 -20.68
C ARG A 137 -21.05 -9.98 -19.36
N LEU A 138 -21.33 -8.70 -19.10
CA LEU A 138 -20.93 -8.01 -17.87
C LEU A 138 -21.64 -8.56 -16.62
N LEU A 139 -22.95 -8.79 -16.69
CA LEU A 139 -23.73 -9.41 -15.62
C LEU A 139 -23.32 -10.87 -15.40
N SER A 140 -22.98 -11.61 -16.47
CA SER A 140 -22.45 -12.98 -16.35
C SER A 140 -21.07 -13.02 -15.68
N TYR A 141 -20.26 -11.97 -15.86
CA TYR A 141 -18.94 -11.85 -15.24
C TYR A 141 -19.02 -11.41 -13.77
N ASP A 142 -19.74 -10.31 -13.48
CA ASP A 142 -19.97 -9.81 -12.12
C ASP A 142 -21.32 -9.09 -12.03
N ALA A 143 -22.37 -9.87 -11.74
CA ALA A 143 -23.72 -9.35 -11.58
C ALA A 143 -23.83 -8.30 -10.46
N GLU A 144 -22.98 -8.34 -9.43
CA GLU A 144 -23.13 -7.48 -8.26
C GLU A 144 -22.65 -6.05 -8.51
N VAL A 145 -21.60 -5.89 -9.33
CA VAL A 145 -21.10 -4.56 -9.71
C VAL A 145 -21.96 -3.96 -10.81
N PHE A 146 -22.19 -4.74 -11.87
CA PHE A 146 -22.79 -4.20 -13.09
C PHE A 146 -24.32 -4.06 -13.01
N SER A 147 -24.98 -4.72 -12.04
CA SER A 147 -26.41 -4.48 -11.77
C SER A 147 -26.71 -3.02 -11.39
N GLN A 148 -25.77 -2.31 -10.76
CA GLN A 148 -25.94 -0.89 -10.39
C GLN A 148 -26.07 0.03 -11.61
N ALA A 149 -25.57 -0.40 -12.76
CA ALA A 149 -25.61 0.35 -14.00
C ALA A 149 -26.82 -0.01 -14.88
N VAL A 150 -27.66 -0.97 -14.46
CA VAL A 150 -28.76 -1.53 -15.27
C VAL A 150 -30.11 -1.26 -14.59
N SER A 151 -31.08 -0.74 -15.34
CA SER A 151 -32.45 -0.57 -14.86
C SER A 151 -33.33 -1.79 -15.19
N PRO A 152 -33.92 -2.47 -14.20
CA PRO A 152 -34.79 -3.62 -14.45
C PRO A 152 -36.10 -3.24 -15.17
N SER A 153 -36.64 -2.04 -14.94
CA SER A 153 -37.88 -1.60 -15.57
C SER A 153 -37.74 -1.45 -17.09
N GLN A 154 -36.57 -1.00 -17.55
CA GLN A 154 -36.31 -0.80 -18.97
C GLN A 154 -35.92 -2.10 -19.68
N LEU A 155 -35.29 -3.06 -18.97
CA LEU A 155 -35.18 -4.42 -19.51
C LEU A 155 -36.56 -5.04 -19.74
N GLN A 156 -37.52 -4.78 -18.85
CA GLN A 156 -38.88 -5.30 -18.96
C GLN A 156 -39.67 -4.67 -20.11
N SER A 157 -39.48 -3.39 -20.42
CA SER A 157 -40.16 -2.75 -21.58
C SER A 157 -39.77 -3.40 -22.92
N LEU A 158 -38.55 -3.92 -23.01
CA LEU A 158 -38.06 -4.65 -24.19
C LEU A 158 -38.64 -6.07 -24.36
N PHE A 159 -39.43 -6.57 -23.40
CA PHE A 159 -40.06 -7.91 -23.50
C PHE A 159 -41.10 -7.99 -24.63
N GLN A 160 -41.57 -6.84 -25.12
CA GLN A 160 -42.51 -6.74 -26.24
C GLN A 160 -41.85 -6.24 -27.53
N HIS A 161 -40.51 -6.16 -27.57
CA HIS A 161 -39.77 -5.66 -28.73
C HIS A 161 -40.04 -6.49 -30.00
N ARG A 162 -39.98 -5.84 -31.17
CA ARG A 162 -40.25 -6.48 -32.47
C ARG A 162 -39.21 -7.54 -32.83
N ASP A 163 -37.94 -7.23 -32.62
CA ASP A 163 -36.83 -8.16 -32.81
C ASP A 163 -36.82 -9.24 -31.71
N ARG A 164 -36.90 -10.51 -32.14
CA ARG A 164 -36.88 -11.71 -31.29
C ARG A 164 -35.58 -11.84 -30.49
N SER A 165 -34.44 -11.48 -31.06
CA SER A 165 -33.12 -11.56 -30.42
C SER A 165 -32.97 -10.53 -29.29
N VAL A 166 -33.45 -9.31 -29.51
CA VAL A 166 -33.49 -8.23 -28.49
C VAL A 166 -34.37 -8.66 -27.31
N ARG A 167 -35.57 -9.18 -27.60
CA ARG A 167 -36.51 -9.69 -26.58
C ARG A 167 -35.89 -10.82 -25.75
N TYR A 168 -35.16 -11.73 -26.39
CA TYR A 168 -34.53 -12.83 -25.68
C TYR A 168 -33.41 -12.33 -24.76
N LEU A 169 -32.52 -11.47 -25.28
CA LEU A 169 -31.42 -10.91 -24.52
C LEU A 169 -31.92 -10.07 -23.33
N SER A 170 -33.00 -9.30 -23.49
CA SER A 170 -33.57 -8.52 -22.39
C SER A 170 -34.11 -9.41 -21.28
N ILE A 171 -34.81 -10.50 -21.61
CA ILE A 171 -35.26 -11.51 -20.64
C ILE A 171 -34.06 -12.16 -19.94
N ARG A 172 -33.02 -12.55 -20.69
CA ARG A 172 -31.78 -13.13 -20.11
C ARG A 172 -31.09 -12.17 -19.15
N CYS A 173 -30.92 -10.90 -19.52
CA CYS A 173 -30.32 -9.89 -18.66
C CYS A 173 -31.17 -9.65 -17.40
N PHE A 174 -32.50 -9.60 -17.55
CA PHE A 174 -33.42 -9.43 -16.42
C PHE A 174 -33.35 -10.62 -15.45
N SER A 175 -33.32 -11.86 -15.97
CA SER A 175 -33.16 -13.06 -15.15
C SER A 175 -31.82 -13.09 -14.40
N LEU A 176 -30.72 -12.66 -15.04
CA LEU A 176 -29.43 -12.53 -14.36
C LEU A 176 -29.46 -11.46 -13.27
N TYR A 177 -30.05 -10.30 -13.54
CA TYR A 177 -30.22 -9.21 -12.57
C TYR A 177 -31.04 -9.67 -11.35
N MET A 178 -32.17 -10.35 -11.59
CA MET A 178 -33.05 -10.84 -10.52
C MET A 178 -32.51 -12.10 -9.81
N ARG A 179 -31.41 -12.69 -10.29
CA ARG A 179 -30.90 -14.00 -9.85
C ARG A 179 -31.99 -15.07 -9.92
N ALA A 180 -32.76 -15.06 -11.01
CA ALA A 180 -33.85 -16.00 -11.23
C ALA A 180 -33.31 -17.43 -11.39
N ALA A 181 -34.01 -18.40 -10.82
CA ALA A 181 -33.73 -19.81 -11.04
C ALA A 181 -34.06 -20.22 -12.49
N ASP A 182 -33.43 -21.29 -12.97
CA ASP A 182 -33.58 -21.76 -14.35
C ASP A 182 -35.05 -22.01 -14.75
N ALA A 183 -35.84 -22.60 -13.86
CA ALA A 183 -37.27 -22.83 -14.09
C ALA A 183 -38.06 -21.55 -14.37
N ALA A 184 -37.74 -20.46 -13.66
CA ALA A 184 -38.41 -19.16 -13.85
C ALA A 184 -37.97 -18.50 -15.18
N LEU A 185 -36.69 -18.66 -15.55
CA LEU A 185 -36.20 -18.22 -16.86
C LEU A 185 -36.88 -18.98 -18.00
N GLU A 186 -36.97 -20.30 -17.90
CA GLU A 186 -37.65 -21.14 -18.90
C GLU A 186 -39.12 -20.76 -19.06
N GLU A 187 -39.83 -20.51 -17.95
CA GLU A 187 -41.22 -20.09 -17.98
C GLU A 187 -41.39 -18.74 -18.68
N LEU A 188 -40.52 -17.77 -18.41
CA LEU A 188 -40.52 -16.48 -19.12
C LEU A 188 -40.27 -16.66 -20.62
N ILE A 189 -39.29 -17.48 -21.00
CA ILE A 189 -39.01 -17.74 -22.42
C ILE A 189 -40.24 -18.39 -23.09
N LYS A 190 -40.86 -19.40 -22.47
CA LYS A 190 -42.05 -20.08 -23.02
C LYS A 190 -43.22 -19.12 -23.23
N ARG A 191 -43.48 -18.22 -22.27
CA ARG A 191 -44.55 -17.21 -22.36
C ARG A 191 -44.36 -16.23 -23.52
N HIS A 192 -43.12 -15.92 -23.89
CA HIS A 192 -42.81 -14.89 -24.89
C HIS A 192 -42.46 -15.44 -26.29
N PHE A 193 -42.12 -16.73 -26.42
CA PHE A 193 -41.61 -17.32 -27.67
C PHE A 193 -42.29 -18.63 -28.12
N ALA A 194 -43.20 -19.23 -27.35
CA ALA A 194 -44.00 -20.41 -27.78
C ALA A 194 -43.19 -21.52 -28.50
N ASP A 195 -42.05 -21.94 -27.92
CA ASP A 195 -41.09 -22.95 -28.44
C ASP A 195 -40.46 -22.69 -29.82
N ASP A 196 -40.66 -21.50 -30.41
CA ASP A 196 -40.04 -21.11 -31.67
C ASP A 196 -38.50 -21.04 -31.62
N ILE A 197 -37.87 -21.14 -32.79
CA ILE A 197 -36.45 -20.81 -32.99
C ILE A 197 -36.27 -19.29 -32.85
N ILE A 198 -35.25 -18.88 -32.10
CA ILE A 198 -34.92 -17.47 -31.86
C ILE A 198 -33.65 -17.15 -32.65
N GLU A 199 -33.81 -16.93 -33.95
CA GLU A 199 -32.68 -16.56 -34.82
C GLU A 199 -32.32 -15.07 -34.66
N GLY A 200 -31.02 -14.79 -34.63
CA GLY A 200 -30.51 -13.43 -34.68
C GLY A 200 -29.02 -13.39 -35.00
N GLU A 201 -28.51 -12.21 -35.29
CA GLU A 201 -27.09 -11.99 -35.54
C GLU A 201 -26.29 -11.94 -34.22
N TRP A 202 -25.15 -12.61 -34.18
CA TRP A 202 -24.18 -12.65 -33.08
C TRP A 202 -22.77 -12.64 -33.67
N GLU A 203 -21.99 -11.58 -33.39
CA GLU A 203 -20.59 -11.45 -33.84
C GLU A 203 -20.37 -11.73 -35.36
N GLY A 204 -21.32 -11.30 -36.20
CA GLY A 204 -21.27 -11.44 -37.66
C GLY A 204 -21.78 -12.78 -38.21
N THR A 205 -22.32 -13.66 -37.36
CA THR A 205 -22.98 -14.91 -37.77
C THR A 205 -24.41 -15.00 -37.23
N THR A 206 -25.30 -15.67 -37.95
CA THR A 206 -26.66 -15.92 -37.47
C THR A 206 -26.68 -17.18 -36.61
N ILE A 207 -27.21 -17.07 -35.39
CA ILE A 207 -27.30 -18.19 -34.44
C ILE A 207 -28.71 -18.31 -33.85
N ASP A 208 -29.02 -19.50 -33.31
CA ASP A 208 -30.15 -19.67 -32.39
C ASP A 208 -29.75 -19.18 -30.99
N TYR A 209 -30.38 -18.11 -30.54
CA TYR A 209 -30.13 -17.47 -29.25
C TYR A 209 -30.45 -18.37 -28.05
N ARG A 210 -31.27 -19.42 -28.22
CA ARG A 210 -31.46 -20.43 -27.16
C ARG A 210 -30.15 -21.11 -26.77
N CYS A 211 -29.21 -21.20 -27.71
CA CYS A 211 -27.87 -21.76 -27.51
C CYS A 211 -26.81 -20.69 -27.23
N LEU A 212 -27.17 -19.43 -26.94
CA LEU A 212 -26.23 -18.32 -26.73
C LEU A 212 -25.14 -18.65 -25.71
N GLY A 213 -25.50 -19.33 -24.61
CA GLY A 213 -24.54 -19.75 -23.58
C GLY A 213 -23.44 -20.67 -24.12
N LEU A 214 -23.78 -21.61 -25.01
CA LEU A 214 -22.83 -22.53 -25.63
C LEU A 214 -21.89 -21.79 -26.60
N TRP A 215 -22.42 -20.82 -27.35
CA TRP A 215 -21.62 -19.99 -28.25
C TRP A 215 -20.63 -19.10 -27.50
N GLU A 216 -21.07 -18.46 -26.40
CA GLU A 216 -20.19 -17.68 -25.54
C GLU A 216 -19.14 -18.54 -24.81
N GLU A 217 -19.51 -19.75 -24.37
CA GLU A 217 -18.55 -20.71 -23.78
C GLU A 217 -17.50 -21.17 -24.81
N ARG A 218 -17.92 -21.45 -26.05
CA ARG A 218 -16.99 -21.76 -27.14
C ARG A 218 -16.04 -20.60 -27.42
N ARG A 219 -16.57 -19.37 -27.53
CA ARG A 219 -15.77 -18.15 -27.71
C ARG A 219 -14.74 -18.00 -26.59
N TRP A 220 -15.18 -18.16 -25.35
CA TRP A 220 -14.33 -18.10 -24.16
C TRP A 220 -13.16 -19.08 -24.23
N ASN A 221 -13.46 -20.35 -24.50
CA ASN A 221 -12.46 -21.42 -24.50
C ASN A 221 -11.40 -21.22 -25.59
N ILE A 222 -11.80 -20.75 -26.77
CA ILE A 222 -10.88 -20.45 -27.88
C ILE A 222 -10.00 -19.26 -27.52
N LEU A 223 -10.60 -18.17 -27.04
CA LEU A 223 -9.87 -16.95 -26.70
C LEU A 223 -8.92 -17.17 -25.52
N ASN A 224 -9.31 -17.94 -24.50
CA ASN A 224 -8.42 -18.30 -23.39
C ASN A 224 -7.17 -19.02 -23.92
N LYS A 225 -7.33 -20.01 -24.81
CA LYS A 225 -6.20 -20.72 -25.43
C LYS A 225 -5.28 -19.76 -26.20
N GLN A 226 -5.86 -18.85 -26.98
CA GLN A 226 -5.10 -17.84 -27.74
C GLN A 226 -4.33 -16.88 -26.82
N VAL A 227 -4.95 -16.38 -25.76
CA VAL A 227 -4.31 -15.50 -24.77
C VAL A 227 -3.16 -16.21 -24.07
N GLN A 228 -3.35 -17.47 -23.65
CA GLN A 228 -2.27 -18.24 -23.00
C GLN A 228 -1.10 -18.50 -23.96
N LEU A 229 -1.39 -18.81 -25.23
CA LEU A 229 -0.35 -18.99 -26.26
C LEU A 229 0.40 -17.69 -26.56
N ALA A 230 -0.30 -16.56 -26.62
CA ALA A 230 0.33 -15.25 -26.78
C ALA A 230 1.22 -14.90 -25.58
N ARG A 231 0.76 -15.18 -24.36
CA ARG A 231 1.55 -14.99 -23.13
C ARG A 231 2.80 -15.86 -23.09
N SER A 232 2.74 -17.12 -23.54
CA SER A 232 3.90 -18.03 -23.56
C SER A 232 4.94 -17.65 -24.62
N ASN A 233 4.52 -17.08 -25.74
CA ASN A 233 5.41 -16.69 -26.83
C ASN A 233 6.08 -15.32 -26.59
N ARG A 234 5.57 -14.51 -25.64
CA ARG A 234 6.12 -13.19 -25.36
C ARG A 234 7.40 -13.25 -24.52
N SER A 235 8.45 -12.62 -25.03
CA SER A 235 9.67 -12.33 -24.27
C SER A 235 9.44 -11.18 -23.29
N THR A 236 9.87 -11.38 -22.04
CA THR A 236 9.78 -10.37 -20.99
C THR A 236 10.71 -9.17 -21.25
N ALA A 237 11.85 -9.40 -21.90
CA ALA A 237 12.81 -8.36 -22.23
C ALA A 237 12.27 -7.41 -23.33
N ASP A 238 11.64 -7.97 -24.36
CA ASP A 238 11.06 -7.20 -25.46
C ASP A 238 9.88 -6.35 -24.97
N THR A 239 9.04 -6.95 -24.13
CA THR A 239 7.94 -6.26 -23.47
C THR A 239 8.43 -5.07 -22.64
N PHE A 240 9.50 -5.27 -21.86
CA PHE A 240 10.08 -4.21 -21.03
C PHE A 240 10.63 -3.06 -21.89
N SER A 241 11.37 -3.38 -22.96
CA SER A 241 11.89 -2.38 -23.90
C SER A 241 10.78 -1.58 -24.58
N GLN A 242 9.69 -2.24 -24.97
CA GLN A 242 8.53 -1.59 -25.56
C GLN A 242 7.85 -0.62 -24.59
N ILE A 243 7.61 -1.05 -23.35
CA ILE A 243 6.98 -0.22 -22.31
C ILE A 243 7.88 0.96 -21.92
N GLU A 244 9.18 0.75 -21.84
CA GLU A 244 10.14 1.81 -21.51
C GLU A 244 10.14 2.93 -22.55
N LYS A 245 10.06 2.61 -23.85
CA LYS A 245 9.94 3.59 -24.93
C LYS A 245 8.64 4.40 -24.86
N LEU A 246 7.58 3.82 -24.30
CA LEU A 246 6.24 4.42 -24.23
C LEU A 246 5.95 5.11 -22.90
N ARG A 247 6.86 5.03 -21.92
CA ARG A 247 6.67 5.47 -20.53
C ARG A 247 6.16 6.91 -20.40
N GLU A 248 6.66 7.83 -21.22
CA GLU A 248 6.31 9.25 -21.15
C GLU A 248 4.93 9.57 -21.75
N TYR A 249 4.37 8.64 -22.54
CA TYR A 249 3.13 8.86 -23.28
C TYR A 249 1.90 8.25 -22.62
N PHE A 250 2.06 7.51 -21.51
CA PHE A 250 0.97 6.86 -20.81
C PHE A 250 -0.01 7.87 -20.17
N SER A 251 -1.26 7.46 -20.11
CA SER A 251 -2.35 8.21 -19.48
C SER A 251 -2.17 8.31 -17.96
N PRO A 252 -2.70 9.37 -17.32
CA PRO A 252 -2.62 9.55 -15.86
C PRO A 252 -3.32 8.43 -15.07
N ARG A 253 -4.28 7.73 -15.70
CA ARG A 253 -4.97 6.56 -15.14
C ARG A 253 -4.18 5.27 -15.23
N THR A 254 -2.96 5.30 -15.74
CA THR A 254 -2.08 4.13 -15.84
C THR A 254 -0.84 4.34 -14.99
N ALA A 255 -0.55 3.38 -14.11
CA ALA A 255 0.70 3.31 -13.39
C ALA A 255 1.63 2.31 -14.08
N GLU A 256 2.87 2.71 -14.34
CA GLU A 256 3.93 1.79 -14.77
C GLU A 256 4.80 1.43 -13.57
N ILE A 257 4.94 0.13 -13.30
CA ILE A 257 5.82 -0.39 -12.26
C ILE A 257 6.69 -1.49 -12.86
N CYS A 258 7.93 -1.13 -13.21
CA CYS A 258 8.97 -2.05 -13.70
C CYS A 258 8.54 -2.92 -14.89
N GLY A 259 7.80 -2.34 -15.83
CA GLY A 259 7.30 -3.02 -17.04
C GLY A 259 5.92 -3.68 -16.89
N VAL A 260 5.18 -3.41 -15.80
CA VAL A 260 3.79 -3.85 -15.63
C VAL A 260 2.91 -2.62 -15.52
N LEU A 261 1.85 -2.57 -16.33
CA LEU A 261 0.86 -1.49 -16.28
C LEU A 261 -0.29 -1.88 -15.35
N ILE A 262 -0.67 -0.97 -14.46
CA ILE A 262 -1.74 -1.17 -13.48
C ILE A 262 -2.74 0.00 -13.57
N PRO A 263 -4.05 -0.28 -13.59
CA PRO A 263 -5.06 0.77 -13.66
C PRO A 263 -5.15 1.57 -12.35
N ARG A 264 -5.24 2.89 -12.46
CA ARG A 264 -5.53 3.84 -11.37
C ARG A 264 -6.95 4.36 -11.51
N GLN A 265 -7.69 4.39 -10.41
CA GLN A 265 -9.08 4.87 -10.41
C GLN A 265 -9.21 6.39 -10.52
N ASN A 266 -8.20 7.11 -10.04
CA ASN A 266 -8.17 8.57 -10.00
C ASN A 266 -7.06 9.10 -10.91
N ASP A 267 -7.30 10.29 -11.46
CA ASP A 267 -6.33 11.05 -12.24
C ASP A 267 -5.28 11.67 -11.29
N THR A 268 -4.35 10.85 -10.81
CA THR A 268 -3.24 11.27 -9.95
C THR A 268 -1.95 11.41 -10.72
N SER A 269 -1.22 12.50 -10.50
CA SER A 269 0.13 12.69 -11.04
C SER A 269 1.06 11.61 -10.49
N ALA A 270 1.79 10.93 -11.38
CA ALA A 270 2.79 9.95 -10.97
C ALA A 270 3.87 10.62 -10.12
N GLN A 271 4.02 10.18 -8.87
CA GLN A 271 5.14 10.57 -8.02
C GLN A 271 6.33 9.66 -8.36
N PRO A 272 7.54 10.20 -8.57
CA PRO A 272 8.70 9.40 -8.94
C PRO A 272 9.07 8.41 -7.82
N SER A 273 9.49 7.21 -8.22
CA SER A 273 9.95 6.17 -7.29
C SER A 273 11.18 6.66 -6.52
N SER A 274 11.16 6.48 -5.20
CA SER A 274 12.28 6.83 -4.31
C SER A 274 13.31 5.70 -4.19
N ILE A 275 13.00 4.53 -4.77
CA ILE A 275 13.79 3.30 -4.66
C ILE A 275 14.89 3.26 -5.73
N VAL A 276 16.10 2.91 -5.31
CA VAL A 276 17.22 2.59 -6.20
C VAL A 276 16.92 1.31 -6.98
N LYS A 277 16.99 1.39 -8.32
CA LYS A 277 16.61 0.29 -9.23
C LYS A 277 17.73 -0.74 -9.40
N THR A 278 17.98 -1.55 -8.37
CA THR A 278 18.85 -2.75 -8.50
C THR A 278 18.09 -3.92 -9.16
N PRO A 279 18.79 -4.93 -9.72
CA PRO A 279 18.15 -6.10 -10.32
C PRO A 279 17.11 -6.79 -9.41
N THR A 280 17.46 -7.03 -8.14
CA THR A 280 16.57 -7.63 -7.14
C THR A 280 15.40 -6.71 -6.78
N ALA A 281 15.62 -5.40 -6.65
CA ALA A 281 14.54 -4.44 -6.40
C ALA A 281 13.54 -4.43 -7.56
N VAL A 282 14.02 -4.38 -8.80
CA VAL A 282 13.20 -4.40 -10.01
C VAL A 282 12.43 -5.71 -10.13
N GLY A 283 13.09 -6.86 -9.86
CA GLY A 283 12.45 -8.17 -9.84
C GLY A 283 11.33 -8.25 -8.79
N ASN A 284 11.60 -7.81 -7.56
CA ASN A 284 10.61 -7.77 -6.48
C ASN A 284 9.44 -6.82 -6.78
N LEU A 285 9.71 -5.61 -7.30
CA LEU A 285 8.68 -4.66 -7.71
C LEU A 285 7.80 -5.23 -8.82
N ARG A 286 8.40 -5.91 -9.81
CA ARG A 286 7.65 -6.58 -10.87
C ARG A 286 6.77 -7.70 -10.33
N LYS A 287 7.27 -8.54 -9.41
CA LYS A 287 6.46 -9.58 -8.75
C LYS A 287 5.25 -8.98 -8.01
N ILE A 288 5.46 -7.87 -7.28
CA ILE A 288 4.38 -7.14 -6.60
C ILE A 288 3.38 -6.55 -7.61
N ALA A 289 3.88 -5.91 -8.67
CA ALA A 289 3.05 -5.29 -9.70
C ALA A 289 2.17 -6.32 -10.42
N THR A 290 2.73 -7.47 -10.80
CA THR A 290 1.97 -8.58 -11.38
C THR A 290 0.91 -9.08 -10.42
N ALA A 291 1.22 -9.21 -9.13
CA ALA A 291 0.24 -9.62 -8.13
C ALA A 291 -0.89 -8.60 -7.93
N LEU A 292 -0.61 -7.29 -8.07
CA LEU A 292 -1.63 -6.24 -8.01
C LEU A 292 -2.64 -6.28 -9.16
N THR A 293 -2.31 -6.90 -10.29
CA THR A 293 -3.27 -7.09 -11.39
C THR A 293 -4.39 -8.08 -11.05
N SER A 294 -4.15 -8.97 -10.08
CA SER A 294 -5.20 -9.86 -9.58
C SER A 294 -6.13 -9.12 -8.62
N THR A 295 -7.39 -9.56 -8.51
CA THR A 295 -8.31 -9.08 -7.46
C THR A 295 -7.98 -9.66 -6.08
N SER A 296 -7.23 -10.77 -6.01
CA SER A 296 -6.89 -11.47 -4.77
C SER A 296 -6.07 -10.64 -3.78
N PRO A 297 -6.21 -10.90 -2.46
CA PRO A 297 -5.37 -10.28 -1.45
C PRO A 297 -3.93 -10.81 -1.51
N MET A 298 -2.98 -9.94 -1.21
CA MET A 298 -1.56 -10.20 -1.41
C MET A 298 -0.84 -10.43 -0.08
N LEU A 299 0.01 -11.47 -0.02
CA LEU A 299 0.87 -11.76 1.13
C LEU A 299 2.34 -11.74 0.70
N LEU A 300 3.08 -10.73 1.13
CA LEU A 300 4.52 -10.64 0.88
C LEU A 300 5.27 -11.43 1.94
N VAL A 301 6.04 -12.41 1.49
CA VAL A 301 6.85 -13.29 2.34
C VAL A 301 8.32 -13.06 2.00
N GLY A 302 9.16 -12.93 3.02
CA GLY A 302 10.59 -12.81 2.81
C GLY A 302 11.35 -12.55 4.10
N LEU A 303 12.67 -12.64 4.04
CA LEU A 303 13.54 -12.49 5.20
C LEU A 303 13.40 -11.11 5.88
N PRO A 304 13.80 -10.99 7.15
CA PRO A 304 13.92 -9.69 7.81
C PRO A 304 14.82 -8.74 6.99
N ASN A 305 14.43 -7.47 6.90
CA ASN A 305 15.15 -6.42 6.16
C ASN A 305 15.24 -6.57 4.63
N SER A 306 14.48 -7.49 4.00
CA SER A 306 14.38 -7.56 2.52
C SER A 306 13.64 -6.37 1.88
N GLY A 307 13.14 -5.41 2.67
CA GLY A 307 12.53 -4.19 2.16
C GLY A 307 11.02 -4.28 1.86
N LYS A 308 10.32 -5.34 2.30
CA LYS A 308 8.87 -5.55 2.07
C LYS A 308 8.02 -4.28 2.23
N THR A 309 8.03 -3.66 3.41
CA THR A 309 7.28 -2.43 3.70
C THR A 309 7.70 -1.26 2.80
N THR A 310 9.01 -1.12 2.52
CA THR A 310 9.53 -0.05 1.66
C THR A 310 9.03 -0.19 0.22
N LEU A 311 9.05 -1.42 -0.32
CA LEU A 311 8.56 -1.74 -1.66
C LEU A 311 7.06 -1.44 -1.79
N ILE A 312 6.25 -1.87 -0.81
CA ILE A 312 4.80 -1.59 -0.83
C ILE A 312 4.51 -0.09 -0.76
N ASN A 313 5.22 0.65 0.10
CA ASN A 313 5.05 2.10 0.21
C ASN A 313 5.40 2.83 -1.09
N ASP A 314 6.44 2.39 -1.79
CA ASP A 314 6.83 2.99 -3.09
C ASP A 314 5.84 2.66 -4.20
N VAL A 315 5.34 1.42 -4.22
CA VAL A 315 4.24 1.01 -5.12
C VAL A 315 2.97 1.79 -4.82
N ALA A 316 2.58 1.95 -3.55
CA ALA A 316 1.42 2.75 -3.17
C ALA A 316 1.58 4.22 -3.56
N ARG A 317 2.79 4.78 -3.45
CA ARG A 317 3.10 6.15 -3.93
C ARG A 317 2.95 6.26 -5.44
N THR A 318 3.49 5.30 -6.17
CA THR A 318 3.37 5.22 -7.64
C THR A 318 1.92 5.03 -8.08
N MET A 319 1.09 4.37 -7.28
CA MET A 319 -0.34 4.18 -7.52
C MET A 319 -1.22 5.37 -7.06
N GLY A 320 -0.64 6.40 -6.43
CA GLY A 320 -1.39 7.52 -5.85
C GLY A 320 -2.22 7.14 -4.63
N GLN A 321 -1.88 6.04 -3.94
CA GLN A 321 -2.57 5.50 -2.76
C GLN A 321 -1.81 5.73 -1.45
N ALA A 322 -0.61 6.33 -1.48
CA ALA A 322 0.23 6.46 -0.27
C ALA A 322 -0.42 7.28 0.86
N GLU A 323 -1.22 8.30 0.54
CA GLU A 323 -1.90 9.14 1.54
C GLU A 323 -3.17 8.49 2.10
N THR A 324 -3.84 7.67 1.29
CA THR A 324 -5.10 7.01 1.65
C THR A 324 -4.88 5.65 2.33
N MET A 325 -3.76 5.00 2.04
CA MET A 325 -3.40 3.68 2.57
C MET A 325 -3.28 3.71 4.10
N VAL A 326 -3.86 2.69 4.74
CA VAL A 326 -3.83 2.51 6.19
C VAL A 326 -2.88 1.37 6.52
N THR A 327 -1.89 1.63 7.38
CA THR A 327 -0.97 0.59 7.88
C THR A 327 -1.41 0.13 9.27
N LEU A 328 -1.72 -1.15 9.40
CA LEU A 328 -2.09 -1.82 10.65
C LEU A 328 -0.89 -2.61 11.18
N HIS A 329 -0.41 -2.23 12.35
CA HIS A 329 0.59 -2.99 13.08
C HIS A 329 -0.14 -3.83 14.12
N LEU A 330 -0.28 -5.12 13.86
CA LEU A 330 -1.01 -6.03 14.73
C LEU A 330 -0.07 -6.62 15.79
N ASN A 331 -0.59 -6.77 16.99
CA ASN A 331 0.06 -7.47 18.10
C ASN A 331 -0.96 -8.36 18.84
N GLU A 332 -0.48 -9.20 19.74
CA GLU A 332 -1.33 -10.10 20.53
C GLU A 332 -2.38 -9.37 21.39
N GLN A 333 -2.20 -8.06 21.64
CA GLN A 333 -3.11 -7.22 22.43
C GLN A 333 -4.09 -6.40 21.57
N THR A 334 -4.08 -6.57 20.24
CA THR A 334 -4.93 -5.78 19.35
C THR A 334 -6.38 -6.24 19.44
N ASP A 335 -7.26 -5.37 19.95
CA ASP A 335 -8.70 -5.66 20.05
C ASP A 335 -9.39 -5.55 18.68
N ALA A 336 -10.07 -6.62 18.29
CA ALA A 336 -10.96 -6.74 17.14
C ALA A 336 -11.99 -5.59 17.04
N LYS A 337 -12.52 -5.11 18.18
CA LYS A 337 -13.51 -4.01 18.20
C LYS A 337 -12.93 -2.69 17.73
N SER A 338 -11.65 -2.43 17.97
CA SER A 338 -10.99 -1.21 17.48
C SER A 338 -10.89 -1.17 15.95
N LEU A 339 -10.77 -2.35 15.33
CA LEU A 339 -10.70 -2.49 13.87
C LEU A 339 -12.08 -2.34 13.22
N LEU A 340 -13.12 -2.96 13.80
CA LEU A 340 -14.48 -2.90 13.26
C LEU A 340 -15.22 -1.60 13.61
N GLY A 341 -15.06 -1.12 14.83
CA GLY A 341 -15.78 0.03 15.36
C GLY A 341 -16.49 -0.25 16.67
N MET A 342 -16.74 0.81 17.41
CA MET A 342 -17.34 0.78 18.74
C MET A 342 -18.37 1.89 18.89
N TYR A 343 -19.28 1.74 19.85
CA TYR A 343 -20.16 2.84 20.25
C TYR A 343 -19.37 3.81 21.13
N SER A 344 -19.32 5.07 20.73
CA SER A 344 -18.71 6.15 21.50
C SER A 344 -19.67 7.33 21.64
N THR A 345 -19.39 8.22 22.59
CA THR A 345 -20.21 9.41 22.78
C THR A 345 -19.92 10.44 21.70
N SER A 346 -20.96 10.88 20.99
CA SER A 346 -20.88 11.92 19.97
C SER A 346 -20.64 13.30 20.61
N PRO A 347 -19.64 14.07 20.15
CA PRO A 347 -19.35 15.40 20.68
C PRO A 347 -20.52 16.38 20.51
N ALA A 348 -21.31 16.22 19.45
CA ALA A 348 -22.36 17.15 19.06
C ALA A 348 -23.67 16.95 19.84
N THR A 349 -23.98 15.71 20.24
CA THR A 349 -25.30 15.34 20.77
C THR A 349 -25.24 14.76 22.18
N GLY A 350 -24.06 14.43 22.70
CA GLY A 350 -23.91 13.71 23.97
C GLY A 350 -24.51 12.29 23.96
N SER A 351 -24.98 11.81 22.81
CA SER A 351 -25.58 10.49 22.63
C SER A 351 -24.53 9.45 22.21
N PHE A 352 -24.82 8.18 22.47
CA PHE A 352 -23.99 7.08 21.97
C PHE A 352 -24.24 6.89 20.47
N ALA A 353 -23.21 7.12 19.67
CA ALA A 353 -23.23 6.87 18.23
C ALA A 353 -22.20 5.80 17.90
N TRP A 354 -22.53 4.92 16.98
CA TRP A 354 -21.57 3.94 16.49
C TRP A 354 -20.54 4.63 15.60
N GLN A 355 -19.26 4.45 15.91
CA GLN A 355 -18.16 4.95 15.10
C GLN A 355 -17.47 3.79 14.39
N PRO A 356 -17.29 3.87 13.06
CA PRO A 356 -16.58 2.85 12.30
C PRO A 356 -15.11 2.81 12.71
N GLY A 357 -14.60 1.60 12.92
CA GLY A 357 -13.17 1.36 13.14
C GLY A 357 -12.38 1.49 11.85
N VAL A 358 -11.05 1.38 11.97
CA VAL A 358 -10.12 1.60 10.85
C VAL A 358 -10.37 0.65 9.67
N LEU A 359 -10.67 -0.62 9.93
CA LEU A 359 -10.94 -1.63 8.90
C LEU A 359 -12.27 -1.37 8.22
N THR A 360 -13.31 -1.01 8.99
CA THR A 360 -14.62 -0.69 8.42
C THR A 360 -14.60 0.57 7.56
N LYS A 361 -13.90 1.62 8.02
CA LYS A 361 -13.76 2.85 7.25
C LYS A 361 -13.01 2.59 5.95
N ALA A 362 -11.89 1.87 6.00
CA ALA A 362 -11.13 1.51 4.81
C ALA A 362 -11.93 0.65 3.83
N ALA A 363 -12.69 -0.33 4.32
CA ALA A 363 -13.57 -1.17 3.50
C ALA A 363 -14.66 -0.36 2.79
N ARG A 364 -15.32 0.57 3.50
CA ARG A 364 -16.35 1.45 2.91
C ARG A 364 -15.81 2.44 1.89
N GLU A 365 -14.61 2.96 2.12
CA GLU A 365 -14.00 4.00 1.28
C GLU A 365 -13.08 3.46 0.17
N GLY A 366 -12.90 2.13 0.07
CA GLY A 366 -12.10 1.54 -1.01
C GLY A 366 -10.59 1.72 -0.81
N ARG A 367 -10.12 1.89 0.43
CA ARG A 367 -8.70 2.17 0.72
C ARG A 367 -7.84 0.91 0.74
N TRP A 368 -6.55 1.10 0.49
CA TRP A 368 -5.57 0.03 0.69
C TRP A 368 -5.28 -0.15 2.18
N ILE A 369 -5.16 -1.41 2.60
CA ILE A 369 -4.74 -1.80 3.95
C ILE A 369 -3.44 -2.58 3.85
N LEU A 370 -2.42 -2.11 4.55
CA LEU A 370 -1.17 -2.82 4.78
C LEU A 370 -1.18 -3.42 6.18
N ILE A 371 -1.14 -4.74 6.31
CA ILE A 371 -1.00 -5.45 7.58
C ILE A 371 0.47 -5.85 7.76
N GLU A 372 1.13 -5.26 8.76
CA GLU A 372 2.50 -5.64 9.13
C GLU A 372 2.52 -6.88 10.01
N ASP A 373 3.44 -7.81 9.70
CA ASP A 373 3.69 -9.03 10.48
C ASP A 373 2.40 -9.82 10.82
N LEU A 374 1.66 -10.23 9.78
CA LEU A 374 0.37 -10.93 9.93
C LEU A 374 0.48 -12.20 10.81
N ASP A 375 1.65 -12.84 10.86
CA ASP A 375 1.96 -13.99 11.71
C ASP A 375 1.83 -13.70 13.21
N ARG A 376 1.85 -12.43 13.62
CA ARG A 376 1.69 -11.98 15.01
C ARG A 376 0.26 -11.57 15.37
N ALA A 377 -0.67 -11.63 14.41
CA ALA A 377 -2.05 -11.23 14.63
C ALA A 377 -2.79 -12.27 15.51
N PRO A 378 -3.65 -11.83 16.46
CA PRO A 378 -4.53 -12.72 17.19
C PRO A 378 -5.47 -13.49 16.26
N SER A 379 -5.82 -14.72 16.62
CA SER A 379 -6.76 -15.56 15.85
C SER A 379 -8.11 -14.89 15.61
N GLU A 380 -8.58 -14.07 16.55
CA GLU A 380 -9.80 -13.29 16.41
C GLU A 380 -9.70 -12.27 15.26
N VAL A 381 -8.58 -11.57 15.15
CA VAL A 381 -8.34 -10.59 14.07
C VAL A 381 -8.21 -11.29 12.72
N ILE A 382 -7.53 -12.45 12.67
CA ILE A 382 -7.48 -13.26 11.44
C ILE A 382 -8.88 -13.71 11.03
N GLY A 383 -9.72 -14.13 11.99
CA GLY A 383 -11.12 -14.48 11.78
C GLY A 383 -11.97 -13.33 11.22
N LEU A 384 -11.67 -12.08 11.59
CA LEU A 384 -12.33 -10.90 11.02
C LEU A 384 -11.94 -10.62 9.57
N ILE A 385 -10.68 -10.89 9.21
CA ILE A 385 -10.15 -10.61 7.87
C ILE A 385 -10.59 -11.70 6.89
N LEU A 386 -10.81 -12.93 7.34
CA LEU A 386 -11.14 -14.07 6.48
C LEU A 386 -12.37 -13.85 5.57
N PRO A 387 -13.53 -13.34 6.04
CA PRO A 387 -14.66 -13.02 5.16
C PRO A 387 -14.33 -11.99 4.08
N ILE A 388 -13.43 -11.04 4.38
CA ILE A 388 -12.99 -10.02 3.44
C ILE A 388 -12.13 -10.64 2.34
N ILE A 389 -11.24 -11.56 2.72
CA ILE A 389 -10.39 -12.31 1.79
C ILE A 389 -11.21 -13.27 0.92
N GLU A 390 -12.22 -13.93 1.49
CA GLU A 390 -13.05 -14.92 0.78
C GLU A 390 -14.06 -14.29 -0.17
N ARG A 391 -14.73 -13.21 0.26
CA ARG A 391 -15.90 -12.66 -0.43
C ARG A 391 -15.81 -11.18 -0.74
N GLY A 392 -14.79 -10.47 -0.24
CA GLY A 392 -14.74 -9.01 -0.30
C GLY A 392 -15.77 -8.34 0.61
N GLU A 393 -16.24 -9.02 1.66
CA GLU A 393 -17.26 -8.52 2.58
C GLU A 393 -16.76 -8.51 4.03
N LEU A 394 -16.98 -7.39 4.72
CA LEU A 394 -16.75 -7.25 6.15
C LEU A 394 -18.04 -7.52 6.92
N THR A 395 -18.03 -8.49 7.83
CA THR A 395 -19.19 -8.82 8.68
C THR A 395 -19.03 -8.18 10.06
N ILE A 396 -20.00 -7.35 10.45
CA ILE A 396 -20.08 -6.76 11.80
C ILE A 396 -21.17 -7.50 12.58
N ALA A 397 -20.75 -8.55 13.29
CA ALA A 397 -21.66 -9.44 14.03
C ALA A 397 -22.56 -8.69 15.03
N SER A 398 -22.01 -7.70 15.74
CA SER A 398 -22.75 -6.90 16.74
C SER A 398 -23.90 -6.07 16.15
N ARG A 399 -23.86 -5.77 14.85
CA ARG A 399 -24.89 -5.01 14.13
C ARG A 399 -25.71 -5.86 13.17
N LYS A 400 -25.35 -7.15 13.02
CA LYS A 400 -25.86 -8.02 11.94
C LYS A 400 -25.74 -7.36 10.56
N GLU A 401 -24.70 -6.54 10.39
CA GLU A 401 -24.46 -5.74 9.18
C GLU A 401 -23.34 -6.40 8.38
N LYS A 402 -23.53 -6.52 7.06
CA LYS A 402 -22.48 -6.94 6.13
C LYS A 402 -22.16 -5.76 5.23
N ILE A 403 -20.88 -5.41 5.14
CA ILE A 403 -20.39 -4.29 4.36
C ILE A 403 -19.58 -4.87 3.22
N LYS A 404 -20.03 -4.66 1.99
CA LYS A 404 -19.22 -4.98 0.82
C LYS A 404 -18.10 -3.95 0.68
N CYS A 405 -16.88 -4.42 0.44
CA CYS A 405 -15.74 -3.53 0.23
C CYS A 405 -15.94 -2.74 -1.07
N ALA A 406 -15.72 -1.43 -1.02
CA ALA A 406 -15.83 -0.57 -2.19
C ALA A 406 -14.74 -0.89 -3.22
N GLU A 407 -15.00 -0.52 -4.48
CA GLU A 407 -14.03 -0.64 -5.57
C GLU A 407 -12.72 0.05 -5.18
N GLY A 408 -11.58 -0.58 -5.50
CA GLY A 408 -10.25 -0.07 -5.14
C GLY A 408 -9.70 -0.59 -3.82
N PHE A 409 -10.56 -1.17 -2.96
CA PHE A 409 -10.13 -1.79 -1.71
C PHE A 409 -9.13 -2.93 -1.98
N LYS A 410 -8.00 -2.90 -1.27
CA LYS A 410 -6.96 -3.91 -1.37
C LYS A 410 -6.38 -4.25 -0.01
N ILE A 411 -6.25 -5.54 0.27
CA ILE A 411 -5.54 -6.05 1.44
C ILE A 411 -4.18 -6.57 1.01
N ILE A 412 -3.15 -6.00 1.62
CA ILE A 412 -1.76 -6.38 1.46
C ILE A 412 -1.26 -6.72 2.86
N ALA A 413 -0.66 -7.89 3.03
CA ALA A 413 -0.07 -8.33 4.28
C ALA A 413 1.41 -8.64 4.08
N THR A 414 2.20 -8.51 5.15
CA THR A 414 3.60 -8.93 5.18
C THR A 414 3.80 -10.02 6.22
N MET A 415 4.72 -10.93 5.93
CA MET A 415 5.11 -12.01 6.84
C MET A 415 6.62 -12.21 6.77
N LYS A 416 7.22 -12.53 7.92
CA LYS A 416 8.65 -12.85 8.02
C LYS A 416 8.85 -14.34 7.79
N SER A 417 9.80 -14.67 6.93
CA SER A 417 10.35 -16.02 6.80
C SER A 417 11.63 -16.16 7.61
N SER A 418 12.06 -17.40 7.82
CA SER A 418 13.30 -17.75 8.50
C SER A 418 13.93 -18.97 7.84
N TYR A 419 15.25 -19.08 7.93
CA TYR A 419 15.94 -20.29 7.52
C TYR A 419 15.69 -21.42 8.51
N ASN A 420 15.30 -22.59 7.99
CA ASN A 420 15.26 -23.82 8.77
C ASN A 420 16.69 -24.35 9.02
N ILE A 421 16.83 -25.43 9.78
CA ILE A 421 18.13 -26.06 10.07
C ILE A 421 18.79 -26.59 8.79
N ALA A 422 18.01 -26.95 7.77
CA ALA A 422 18.49 -27.40 6.46
C ALA A 422 18.95 -26.25 5.54
N GLY A 423 18.75 -24.98 5.95
CA GLY A 423 19.10 -23.80 5.15
C GLY A 423 18.02 -23.32 4.17
N ASP A 424 16.84 -23.94 4.17
CA ASP A 424 15.72 -23.49 3.34
C ASP A 424 14.97 -22.34 4.00
N GLU A 425 14.57 -21.35 3.19
CA GLU A 425 13.71 -20.27 3.64
C GLU A 425 12.28 -20.78 3.83
N VAL A 426 11.86 -20.89 5.10
CA VAL A 426 10.53 -21.35 5.47
C VAL A 426 9.75 -20.21 6.09
N ALA A 427 8.52 -20.04 5.63
CA ALA A 427 7.58 -19.11 6.21
C ALA A 427 6.72 -19.81 7.27
N PRO A 428 6.22 -19.11 8.31
CA PRO A 428 5.31 -19.68 9.30
C PRO A 428 3.94 -19.95 8.67
N SER A 429 3.83 -21.07 7.93
CA SER A 429 2.67 -21.36 7.08
C SER A 429 1.58 -22.20 7.75
N THR A 430 1.87 -22.82 8.89
CA THR A 430 0.97 -23.80 9.54
C THR A 430 -0.16 -23.17 10.37
N ASN A 431 -0.07 -21.89 10.74
CA ASN A 431 -1.00 -21.26 11.70
C ASN A 431 -1.92 -20.16 11.11
N ILE A 432 -1.76 -19.79 9.84
CA ILE A 432 -2.57 -18.72 9.24
C ILE A 432 -3.81 -19.32 8.57
N LEU A 433 -4.99 -19.12 9.16
CA LEU A 433 -6.26 -19.48 8.52
C LEU A 433 -6.39 -18.78 7.16
N GLY A 434 -6.93 -19.50 6.18
CA GLY A 434 -7.14 -18.95 4.83
C GLY A 434 -5.86 -18.80 4.01
N SER A 435 -4.76 -19.48 4.38
CA SER A 435 -3.46 -19.37 3.70
C SER A 435 -3.51 -19.65 2.17
N ARG A 436 -4.49 -20.42 1.70
CA ARG A 436 -4.74 -20.71 0.27
C ARG A 436 -5.36 -19.56 -0.52
N LEU A 437 -6.00 -18.61 0.17
CA LEU A 437 -6.71 -17.49 -0.45
C LEU A 437 -5.79 -16.30 -0.71
N TRP A 438 -4.63 -16.29 -0.05
CA TRP A 438 -3.60 -15.29 -0.25
C TRP A 438 -2.77 -15.61 -1.49
N GLN A 439 -2.61 -14.61 -2.36
CA GLN A 439 -1.59 -14.64 -3.38
C GLN A 439 -0.23 -14.37 -2.73
N ARG A 440 0.59 -15.42 -2.59
CA ARG A 440 1.92 -15.31 -2.00
C ARG A 440 2.91 -14.70 -3.00
N VAL A 441 3.60 -13.66 -2.55
CA VAL A 441 4.68 -13.00 -3.30
C VAL A 441 5.97 -13.13 -2.50
N GLN A 442 6.90 -13.94 -3.01
CA GLN A 442 8.21 -14.13 -2.39
C GLN A 442 9.13 -12.95 -2.74
N ILE A 443 9.62 -12.26 -1.71
CA ILE A 443 10.50 -11.11 -1.79
C ILE A 443 11.93 -11.55 -1.51
N ASP A 444 12.75 -11.47 -2.55
CA ASP A 444 14.14 -11.87 -2.51
C ASP A 444 14.96 -10.83 -1.73
N SER A 445 16.01 -11.29 -1.05
CA SER A 445 16.93 -10.40 -0.33
C SER A 445 18.04 -9.90 -1.26
N PHE A 446 18.50 -8.68 -1.02
CA PHE A 446 19.59 -8.07 -1.78
C PHE A 446 20.89 -8.84 -1.63
N THR A 447 21.60 -9.00 -2.74
CA THR A 447 22.98 -9.51 -2.73
C THR A 447 23.94 -8.47 -2.17
N ILE A 448 25.12 -8.89 -1.71
CA ILE A 448 26.14 -8.00 -1.16
C ILE A 448 26.59 -6.94 -2.18
N ASP A 449 26.74 -7.34 -3.45
CA ASP A 449 27.14 -6.43 -4.52
C ASP A 449 26.06 -5.40 -4.84
N GLU A 450 24.79 -5.78 -4.81
CA GLU A 450 23.67 -4.83 -4.94
C GLU A 450 23.56 -3.89 -3.75
N VAL A 451 23.87 -4.35 -2.54
CA VAL A 451 23.93 -3.46 -1.36
C VAL A 451 25.03 -2.41 -1.53
N ARG A 452 26.19 -2.80 -2.10
CA ARG A 452 27.28 -1.86 -2.43
C ARG A 452 26.81 -0.81 -3.43
N GLU A 453 26.15 -1.23 -4.51
CA GLU A 453 25.59 -0.34 -5.52
C GLU A 453 24.54 0.62 -4.92
N LEU A 454 23.64 0.09 -4.09
CA LEU A 454 22.59 0.85 -3.42
C LEU A 454 23.18 1.96 -2.54
N ILE A 455 24.22 1.66 -1.75
CA ILE A 455 24.87 2.66 -0.89
C ILE A 455 25.54 3.73 -1.73
N THR A 456 26.24 3.34 -2.80
CA THR A 456 26.95 4.26 -3.69
C THR A 456 26.00 5.25 -4.36
N GLN A 457 24.88 4.75 -4.91
CA GLN A 457 23.88 5.62 -5.56
C GLN A 457 23.12 6.50 -4.56
N LYS A 458 22.79 5.97 -3.37
CA LYS A 458 22.01 6.71 -2.37
C LYS A 458 22.84 7.73 -1.59
N TYR A 459 24.13 7.46 -1.38
CA TYR A 459 25.03 8.30 -0.59
C TYR A 459 26.35 8.54 -1.35
N PRO A 460 26.37 9.40 -2.38
CA PRO A 460 27.55 9.59 -3.24
C PRO A 460 28.82 9.99 -2.49
N LEU A 461 28.72 10.79 -1.42
CA LEU A 461 29.87 11.19 -0.60
C LEU A 461 30.60 10.03 0.09
N LEU A 462 30.00 8.84 0.14
CA LEU A 462 30.59 7.66 0.77
C LEU A 462 31.33 6.75 -0.20
N GLU A 463 31.34 7.04 -1.50
CA GLU A 463 31.92 6.17 -2.55
C GLU A 463 33.32 5.66 -2.20
N SER A 464 34.21 6.55 -1.73
CA SER A 464 35.58 6.23 -1.31
C SER A 464 35.68 5.26 -0.13
N ARG A 465 34.64 5.19 0.71
CA ARG A 465 34.59 4.42 1.98
C ARG A 465 33.66 3.22 1.91
N VAL A 466 32.94 2.99 0.81
CA VAL A 466 31.99 1.87 0.70
C VAL A 466 32.68 0.53 0.93
N ALA A 467 33.89 0.32 0.41
CA ALA A 467 34.64 -0.91 0.61
C ALA A 467 34.88 -1.20 2.11
N THR A 468 35.33 -0.19 2.85
CA THR A 468 35.55 -0.30 4.31
C THR A 468 34.25 -0.51 5.08
N ILE A 469 33.18 0.22 4.73
CA ILE A 469 31.85 0.07 5.36
C ILE A 469 31.32 -1.35 5.16
N MET A 470 31.48 -1.91 3.96
CA MET A 470 31.06 -3.27 3.64
C MET A 470 31.91 -4.32 4.35
N ASP A 471 33.22 -4.11 4.49
CA ASP A 471 34.10 -5.00 5.28
C ASP A 471 33.67 -5.02 6.76
N VAL A 472 33.43 -3.85 7.37
CA VAL A 472 32.89 -3.74 8.73
C VAL A 472 31.57 -4.51 8.88
N TYR A 473 30.63 -4.32 7.96
CA TYR A 473 29.33 -4.98 7.99
C TYR A 473 29.45 -6.50 7.85
N GLN A 474 30.28 -6.99 6.91
CA GLN A 474 30.48 -8.42 6.69
C GLN A 474 31.16 -9.10 7.88
N ARG A 475 32.23 -8.51 8.43
CA ARG A 475 32.92 -9.05 9.61
C ARG A 475 31.98 -9.11 10.81
N LEU A 476 31.21 -8.05 11.06
CA LEU A 476 30.19 -8.05 12.11
C LEU A 476 29.17 -9.17 11.87
N CYS A 477 28.54 -9.22 10.70
CA CYS A 477 27.59 -10.29 10.38
C CYS A 477 28.19 -11.68 10.60
N ALA A 478 29.42 -11.94 10.16
CA ALA A 478 30.10 -13.22 10.36
C ALA A 478 30.29 -13.56 11.86
N SER A 479 30.74 -12.61 12.67
CA SER A 479 30.88 -12.79 14.13
C SER A 479 29.54 -13.08 14.82
N PHE A 480 28.44 -12.51 14.34
CA PHE A 480 27.09 -12.79 14.84
C PHE A 480 26.58 -14.19 14.47
N HIS A 481 26.99 -14.75 13.32
CA HIS A 481 26.58 -16.10 12.90
C HIS A 481 27.39 -17.19 13.61
N GLY A 482 28.66 -16.94 13.93
CA GLY A 482 29.54 -17.91 14.58
C GLY A 482 29.26 -18.15 16.07
N SER A 483 28.58 -17.23 16.75
CA SER A 483 28.33 -17.32 18.20
C SER A 483 26.85 -17.56 18.51
N LEU A 484 26.51 -18.82 18.81
CA LEU A 484 25.17 -19.25 19.25
C LEU A 484 24.70 -18.50 20.51
N ALA A 485 25.63 -18.04 21.34
CA ALA A 485 25.35 -17.25 22.54
C ALA A 485 24.74 -15.87 22.25
N ILE A 486 24.95 -15.31 21.06
CA ILE A 486 24.43 -13.99 20.66
C ILE A 486 22.94 -14.08 20.30
N LYS A 487 22.52 -15.20 19.69
CA LYS A 487 21.10 -15.46 19.38
C LYS A 487 20.26 -15.69 20.65
N SER A 488 20.84 -16.27 21.70
CA SER A 488 20.15 -16.53 22.98
C SER A 488 20.10 -15.31 23.91
N SER A 489 21.02 -14.35 23.78
CA SER A 489 21.17 -13.19 24.68
C SER A 489 20.40 -11.93 24.25
N GLN A 490 19.29 -12.09 23.53
CA GLN A 490 18.46 -11.00 22.95
C GLN A 490 19.14 -10.17 21.84
N GLY A 491 20.31 -10.55 21.35
CA GLY A 491 20.98 -9.87 20.24
C GLY A 491 20.33 -10.19 18.89
N ARG A 492 19.63 -9.23 18.28
CA ARG A 492 19.27 -9.32 16.86
C ARG A 492 20.55 -9.25 16.01
N THR A 493 20.58 -9.92 14.87
CA THR A 493 21.67 -9.73 13.89
C THR A 493 21.55 -8.34 13.24
N PRO A 494 22.67 -7.62 13.04
CA PRO A 494 22.73 -6.45 12.17
C PRO A 494 22.04 -6.68 10.82
N GLY A 495 21.25 -5.72 10.36
CA GLY A 495 20.58 -5.80 9.06
C GLY A 495 20.84 -4.60 8.16
N LEU A 496 20.33 -4.67 6.93
CA LEU A 496 20.43 -3.58 5.95
C LEU A 496 19.89 -2.24 6.47
N ARG A 497 18.86 -2.26 7.32
CA ARG A 497 18.32 -1.04 7.96
C ARG A 497 19.37 -0.34 8.82
N ASP A 498 20.20 -1.10 9.54
CA ASP A 498 21.26 -0.54 10.39
C ASP A 498 22.40 0.00 9.55
N LEU A 499 22.76 -0.71 8.49
CA LEU A 499 23.74 -0.25 7.51
C LEU A 499 23.32 1.07 6.86
N ILE A 500 22.05 1.19 6.46
CA ILE A 500 21.51 2.44 5.89
C ILE A 500 21.53 3.58 6.92
N LYS A 501 21.27 3.29 8.21
CA LYS A 501 21.40 4.30 9.30
C LYS A 501 22.84 4.76 9.46
N LEU A 502 23.80 3.84 9.50
CA LEU A 502 25.22 4.17 9.56
C LEU A 502 25.62 5.06 8.38
N CYS A 503 25.25 4.66 7.15
CA CYS A 503 25.55 5.44 5.95
C CYS A 503 24.95 6.85 6.03
N SER A 504 23.70 6.97 6.51
CA SER A 504 23.05 8.27 6.68
C SER A 504 23.80 9.17 7.69
N ARG A 505 24.24 8.60 8.83
CA ARG A 505 25.06 9.31 9.83
C ARG A 505 26.40 9.77 9.26
N MET A 506 27.12 8.86 8.60
CA MET A 506 28.43 9.16 7.99
C MET A 506 28.31 10.20 6.88
N HIS A 507 27.31 10.09 6.00
CA HIS A 507 27.06 11.03 4.91
C HIS A 507 26.88 12.44 5.45
N ARG A 508 26.01 12.62 6.45
CA ARG A 508 25.78 13.92 7.09
C ARG A 508 27.00 14.47 7.82
N ARG A 509 27.83 13.60 8.42
CA ARG A 509 29.08 13.99 9.06
C ARG A 509 30.06 14.57 8.03
N LEU A 510 30.22 13.90 6.89
CA LEU A 510 31.05 14.39 5.79
C LEU A 510 30.52 15.71 5.22
N GLU A 511 29.21 15.87 5.05
CA GLU A 511 28.60 17.15 4.64
C GLU A 511 28.96 18.30 5.58
N ARG A 512 28.94 18.06 6.91
CA ARG A 512 29.31 19.07 7.91
C ARG A 512 30.77 19.45 7.88
N LEU A 513 31.63 18.49 7.56
CA LEU A 513 33.06 18.72 7.37
C LEU A 513 33.35 19.48 6.06
N GLY A 514 32.33 19.71 5.23
CA GLY A 514 32.44 20.45 3.97
C GLY A 514 32.81 19.59 2.78
N ALA A 515 32.77 18.26 2.91
CA ALA A 515 33.15 17.34 1.84
C ALA A 515 32.19 17.43 0.66
N LYS A 516 32.72 17.58 -0.56
CA LYS A 516 31.92 17.66 -1.79
C LYS A 516 31.99 16.40 -2.63
N THR A 517 33.14 15.75 -2.66
CA THR A 517 33.38 14.56 -3.51
C THR A 517 33.54 13.26 -2.71
N GLY A 518 33.74 13.34 -1.40
CA GLY A 518 34.00 12.16 -0.55
C GLY A 518 35.45 11.64 -0.57
N TYR A 519 36.31 12.17 -1.45
CA TYR A 519 37.75 11.81 -1.52
C TYR A 519 38.66 12.77 -0.75
N GLU A 520 38.08 13.82 -0.16
CA GLU A 520 38.82 14.81 0.61
C GLU A 520 39.36 14.20 1.91
N ALA A 521 40.56 14.66 2.32
CA ALA A 521 41.18 14.21 3.55
C ALA A 521 40.31 14.63 4.75
N THR A 522 39.91 13.66 5.57
CA THR A 522 39.17 13.94 6.80
C THR A 522 40.11 14.29 7.95
N PRO A 523 39.69 15.15 8.90
CA PRO A 523 40.47 15.45 10.10
C PRO A 523 40.81 14.19 10.91
N GLU A 524 41.93 14.21 11.64
CA GLU A 524 42.44 13.06 12.42
C GLU A 524 41.43 12.49 13.44
N GLY A 525 40.46 13.30 13.91
CA GLY A 525 39.40 12.86 14.82
C GLY A 525 38.15 12.27 14.15
N ALA A 526 37.97 12.42 12.84
CA ALA A 526 36.74 11.99 12.16
C ALA A 526 36.56 10.46 12.16
N GLU A 527 37.66 9.72 12.12
CA GLU A 527 37.64 8.25 12.18
C GLU A 527 37.15 7.74 13.54
N ASP A 528 37.53 8.41 14.64
CA ASP A 528 37.03 8.09 15.98
C ASP A 528 35.52 8.33 16.09
N GLU A 529 35.04 9.41 15.49
CA GLU A 529 33.60 9.72 15.46
C GLU A 529 32.82 8.70 14.64
N ILE A 530 33.35 8.29 13.48
CA ILE A 530 32.77 7.23 12.64
C ILE A 530 32.77 5.90 13.40
N PHE A 531 33.86 5.55 14.07
CA PHE A 531 33.93 4.35 14.90
C PHE A 531 32.83 4.34 15.97
N LEU A 532 32.64 5.45 16.68
CA LEU A 532 31.58 5.58 17.66
C LEU A 532 30.18 5.50 17.01
N ASP A 533 30.00 5.95 15.77
CA ASP A 533 28.72 5.83 15.03
C ASP A 533 28.42 4.35 14.75
N VAL A 534 29.43 3.56 14.37
CA VAL A 534 29.31 2.10 14.19
C VAL A 534 28.93 1.44 15.51
N VAL A 535 29.63 1.78 16.61
CA VAL A 535 29.35 1.22 17.95
C VAL A 535 27.91 1.52 18.39
N ASP A 536 27.44 2.76 18.20
CA ASP A 536 26.08 3.16 18.57
C ASP A 536 25.00 2.39 17.80
N VAL A 537 25.21 2.19 16.50
CA VAL A 537 24.23 1.55 15.61
C VAL A 537 24.21 0.02 15.79
N PHE A 538 25.38 -0.62 15.88
CA PHE A 538 25.50 -2.07 15.81
C PHE A 538 25.74 -2.78 17.14
N LEU A 539 26.33 -2.10 18.13
CA LEU A 539 26.84 -2.78 19.33
C LEU A 539 26.13 -2.34 20.61
N LYS A 540 25.60 -1.11 20.66
CA LYS A 540 25.07 -0.54 21.92
C LYS A 540 23.80 -1.22 22.46
N TYR A 541 23.06 -1.94 21.62
CA TYR A 541 21.89 -2.71 22.06
C TYR A 541 22.27 -4.06 22.70
N ILE A 542 23.54 -4.48 22.63
CA ILE A 542 24.00 -5.75 23.21
C ILE A 542 24.11 -5.59 24.74
N PRO A 543 23.44 -6.44 25.54
CA PRO A 543 23.47 -6.33 27.00
C PRO A 543 24.81 -6.74 27.60
N ASP A 544 25.48 -7.74 27.00
CA ASP A 544 26.79 -8.21 27.45
C ASP A 544 27.90 -7.27 26.96
N LYS A 545 28.50 -6.55 27.92
CA LYS A 545 29.59 -5.61 27.66
C LYS A 545 30.86 -6.28 27.14
N SER A 546 31.17 -7.50 27.61
CA SER A 546 32.38 -8.21 27.19
C SER A 546 32.32 -8.60 25.71
N LEU A 547 31.14 -9.04 25.28
CA LEU A 547 30.84 -9.32 23.89
C LEU A 547 30.85 -8.02 23.06
N ALA A 548 30.21 -6.96 23.53
CA ALA A 548 30.20 -5.67 22.83
C ALA A 548 31.62 -5.11 22.64
N ASP A 549 32.49 -5.22 23.65
CA ASP A 549 33.89 -4.78 23.58
C ASP A 549 34.70 -5.64 22.60
N SER A 550 34.49 -6.97 22.55
CA SER A 550 35.19 -7.82 21.58
C SER A 550 34.78 -7.52 20.14
N LEU A 551 33.48 -7.31 19.89
CA LEU A 551 32.98 -6.88 18.57
C LEU A 551 33.46 -5.48 18.20
N ALA A 552 33.60 -4.57 19.17
CA ALA A 552 34.15 -3.24 18.92
C ALA A 552 35.62 -3.30 18.46
N LEU A 553 36.41 -4.26 18.95
CA LEU A 553 37.77 -4.47 18.46
C LEU A 553 37.80 -4.98 17.02
N VAL A 554 36.86 -5.85 16.63
CA VAL A 554 36.70 -6.30 15.22
C VAL A 554 36.38 -5.11 14.31
N VAL A 555 35.51 -4.20 14.76
CA VAL A 555 35.21 -2.96 14.03
C VAL A 555 36.45 -2.06 13.94
N ALA A 556 37.19 -1.89 15.04
CA ALA A 556 38.39 -1.07 15.06
C ALA A 556 39.44 -1.58 14.07
N GLU A 557 39.65 -2.90 14.00
CA GLU A 557 40.55 -3.53 13.04
C GLU A 557 40.13 -3.24 11.59
N ALA A 558 38.85 -3.38 11.27
CA ALA A 558 38.33 -3.09 9.93
C ALA A 558 38.46 -1.60 9.55
N LEU A 559 38.34 -0.69 10.53
CA LEU A 559 38.56 0.75 10.34
C LEU A 559 40.03 1.17 10.44
N GLN A 560 40.97 0.24 10.61
CA GLN A 560 42.40 0.52 10.81
C GLN A 560 42.71 1.40 12.05
N ILE A 561 41.89 1.27 13.10
CA ILE A 561 42.05 1.94 14.39
C ILE A 561 42.74 1.01 15.37
N SER A 562 43.76 1.51 16.09
CA SER A 562 44.48 0.69 17.06
C SER A 562 43.56 0.26 18.23
N PRO A 563 43.73 -0.95 18.79
CA PRO A 563 42.92 -1.44 19.92
C PRO A 563 42.93 -0.50 21.13
N GLN A 564 44.04 0.20 21.37
CA GLN A 564 44.18 1.16 22.46
C GLN A 564 43.32 2.41 22.22
N ARG A 565 43.33 2.94 20.99
CA ARG A 565 42.51 4.10 20.58
C ARG A 565 41.02 3.77 20.64
N ALA A 566 40.63 2.56 20.22
CA ALA A 566 39.25 2.09 20.32
C ALA A 566 38.77 1.98 21.79
N ARG A 567 39.58 1.39 22.68
CA ARG A 567 39.26 1.30 24.12
C ARG A 567 39.14 2.67 24.77
N PHE A 568 40.03 3.60 24.42
CA PHE A 568 39.95 4.98 24.89
C PHE A 568 38.62 5.64 24.49
N CYS A 569 38.20 5.48 23.22
CA CYS A 569 36.96 6.05 22.71
C CYS A 569 35.71 5.55 23.46
N ILE A 570 35.70 4.28 23.88
CA ILE A 570 34.53 3.65 24.52
C ILE A 570 34.47 3.93 26.03
N HIS A 571 35.60 3.82 26.74
CA HIS A 571 35.61 3.78 28.21
C HIS A 571 36.14 5.06 28.87
N GLU A 572 37.11 5.72 28.23
CA GLU A 572 37.87 6.80 28.85
C GLU A 572 37.47 8.20 28.34
N ARG A 573 37.00 8.29 27.08
CA ARG A 573 36.56 9.53 26.45
C ARG A 573 35.46 10.22 27.26
N THR A 574 35.68 11.49 27.57
CA THR A 574 34.66 12.40 28.09
C THR A 574 34.18 13.30 26.95
N PRO A 575 32.90 13.20 26.53
CA PRO A 575 32.36 14.04 25.47
C PRO A 575 32.46 15.52 25.84
N THR A 576 32.85 16.35 24.88
CA THR A 576 32.88 17.81 25.03
C THR A 576 31.46 18.35 25.21
N TYR A 577 31.30 19.36 26.05
CA TYR A 577 30.01 20.00 26.29
C TYR A 577 30.19 21.51 26.18
N SER A 578 29.54 22.13 25.19
CA SER A 578 29.55 23.59 25.04
C SER A 578 28.19 24.08 24.55
N ASP A 579 27.60 25.01 25.30
CA ASP A 579 26.39 25.71 24.92
C ASP A 579 26.75 27.11 24.41
N GLN A 580 26.67 27.32 23.10
CA GLN A 580 27.01 28.60 22.47
C GLN A 580 25.81 29.17 21.72
N GLY A 581 25.05 30.05 22.37
CA GLY A 581 24.01 30.88 21.75
C GLY A 581 22.90 30.09 21.06
N ASN A 582 23.09 29.77 19.77
CA ASN A 582 22.17 29.01 18.92
C ASN A 582 22.66 27.60 18.56
N ASN A 583 23.88 27.22 18.95
CA ASN A 583 24.45 25.91 18.71
C ASN A 583 24.76 25.23 20.05
N LEU A 584 24.51 23.92 20.12
CA LEU A 584 24.84 23.07 21.24
C LEU A 584 25.82 22.01 20.74
N ILE A 585 27.01 21.97 21.31
CA ILE A 585 28.05 20.99 21.00
C ILE A 585 28.04 19.92 22.09
N LEU A 586 27.81 18.67 21.69
CA LEU A 586 27.77 17.48 22.53
C LEU A 586 28.67 16.41 21.92
N GLY A 587 29.92 16.34 22.39
CA GLY A 587 30.93 15.44 21.85
C GLY A 587 31.11 15.66 20.36
N ARG A 588 30.78 14.63 19.57
CA ARG A 588 30.88 14.61 18.11
C ARG A 588 29.68 15.24 17.38
N GLU A 589 28.67 15.70 18.12
CA GLU A 589 27.44 16.23 17.54
C GLU A 589 27.28 17.73 17.78
N THR A 590 26.95 18.46 16.71
CA THR A 590 26.60 19.89 16.78
C THR A 590 25.13 20.09 16.44
N CYS A 591 24.31 20.35 17.46
CA CYS A 591 22.88 20.56 17.34
C CYS A 591 22.54 22.05 17.21
N ARG A 592 21.68 22.42 16.25
CA ARG A 592 21.14 23.79 16.13
C ARG A 592 19.89 23.94 16.99
N LYS A 593 19.89 24.92 17.90
CA LYS A 593 18.76 25.20 18.81
C LYS A 593 17.54 25.73 18.06
N ILE A 594 16.36 25.38 18.55
CA ILE A 594 15.09 25.88 17.99
C ILE A 594 14.99 27.38 18.28
N LYS A 595 14.61 28.16 17.27
CA LYS A 595 14.43 29.61 17.42
C LYS A 595 13.20 29.87 18.30
N VAL A 596 13.39 30.64 19.37
CA VAL A 596 12.31 31.05 20.28
C VAL A 596 12.19 32.58 20.24
N PRO A 597 10.98 33.16 20.31
CA PRO A 597 10.81 34.62 20.41
C PRO A 597 11.59 35.21 21.60
N ALA A 598 12.19 36.38 21.41
CA ALA A 598 13.18 36.97 22.31
C ALA A 598 12.72 37.18 23.77
N GLY A 599 11.41 37.19 24.04
CA GLY A 599 10.84 37.38 25.39
C GLY A 599 10.81 36.14 26.29
N SER A 600 11.10 34.93 25.79
CA SER A 600 11.01 33.68 26.58
C SER A 600 12.37 33.17 27.11
N LEU A 601 13.47 33.82 26.73
CA LEU A 601 14.84 33.36 27.03
C LEU A 601 15.21 33.48 28.53
N THR A 602 14.56 34.38 29.27
CA THR A 602 14.92 34.70 30.66
C THR A 602 14.42 33.69 31.69
N LYS A 603 13.41 32.86 31.38
CA LYS A 603 12.94 31.80 32.30
C LYS A 603 13.67 30.45 32.14
N ALA A 604 14.24 30.17 30.97
CA ALA A 604 14.91 28.88 30.70
C ALA A 604 16.35 28.79 31.27
N ALA A 605 17.03 29.93 31.45
CA ALA A 605 18.39 29.96 31.98
C ALA A 605 18.49 29.63 33.48
N ALA A 606 17.42 29.85 34.25
CA ALA A 606 17.42 29.62 35.70
C ALA A 606 17.27 28.13 36.09
N SER A 607 16.87 27.25 35.17
CA SER A 607 16.68 25.81 35.45
C SER A 607 17.87 24.93 35.09
N SER A 608 18.95 25.46 34.50
CA SER A 608 20.09 24.66 34.03
C SER A 608 21.11 24.28 35.12
N SER A 609 20.90 24.67 36.38
CA SER A 609 21.92 24.60 37.44
C SER A 609 21.96 23.31 38.25
N ARG A 610 21.08 22.33 37.98
CA ARG A 610 20.97 21.09 38.77
C ARG A 610 21.44 19.81 38.06
N PHE A 611 21.95 19.90 36.84
CA PHE A 611 22.40 18.72 36.10
C PHE A 611 23.88 18.42 36.37
N ALA A 612 24.16 17.25 36.94
CA ALA A 612 25.54 16.78 37.11
C ALA A 612 26.08 16.22 35.79
N SER A 613 27.06 16.91 35.20
CA SER A 613 27.72 16.51 33.95
C SER A 613 28.73 15.38 34.16
N THR A 614 28.25 14.18 34.49
CA THR A 614 29.10 12.98 34.59
C THR A 614 29.46 12.45 33.19
N ARG A 615 30.57 11.71 33.07
CA ARG A 615 30.98 11.08 31.80
C ARG A 615 29.86 10.23 31.19
N ALA A 616 29.19 9.42 32.00
CA ALA A 616 28.10 8.57 31.55
C ALA A 616 26.88 9.38 31.06
N ALA A 617 26.53 10.45 31.76
CA ALA A 617 25.41 11.31 31.38
C ALA A 617 25.69 12.08 30.08
N LEU A 618 26.91 12.60 29.91
CA LEU A 618 27.34 13.26 28.67
C LEU A 618 27.41 12.28 27.50
N GLY A 619 27.90 11.06 27.73
CA GLY A 619 27.92 9.99 26.70
C GLY A 619 26.51 9.62 26.24
N LEU A 620 25.58 9.41 27.17
CA LEU A 620 24.18 9.15 26.82
C LEU A 620 23.55 10.34 26.08
N MET A 621 23.83 11.57 26.51
CA MET A 621 23.32 12.78 25.88
C MET A 621 23.83 12.95 24.44
N GLU A 622 25.11 12.66 24.19
CA GLU A 622 25.72 12.63 22.86
C GLU A 622 25.03 11.59 21.95
N GLN A 623 24.83 10.37 22.44
CA GLN A 623 24.18 9.29 21.68
C GLN A 623 22.73 9.64 21.30
N VAL A 624 21.96 10.18 22.27
CA VAL A 624 20.59 10.63 22.01
C VAL A 624 20.59 11.81 21.05
N ALA A 625 21.54 12.75 21.16
CA ALA A 625 21.67 13.87 20.25
C ALA A 625 21.92 13.40 18.81
N ALA A 626 22.81 12.43 18.59
CA ALA A 626 23.08 11.85 17.27
C ALA A 626 21.80 11.26 16.65
N ALA A 627 21.05 10.48 17.43
CA ALA A 627 19.80 9.89 16.97
C ALA A 627 18.70 10.94 16.68
N VAL A 628 18.54 11.95 17.56
CA VAL A 628 17.57 13.03 17.38
C VAL A 628 17.85 13.82 16.11
N GLN A 629 19.12 14.11 15.82
CA GLN A 629 19.47 14.81 14.60
C GLN A 629 19.06 14.02 13.36
N MET A 630 19.27 12.70 13.36
CA MET A 630 18.90 11.81 12.26
C MET A 630 17.41 11.44 12.24
N ALA A 631 16.58 12.01 13.13
CA ALA A 631 15.18 11.67 13.32
C ALA A 631 14.94 10.17 13.55
N GLU A 632 15.86 9.52 14.26
CA GLU A 632 15.78 8.10 14.58
C GLU A 632 14.94 7.87 15.85
N PRO A 633 14.00 6.92 15.85
CA PRO A 633 13.30 6.52 17.08
C PRO A 633 14.27 5.77 18.02
N VAL A 634 14.33 6.19 19.29
CA VAL A 634 15.24 5.65 20.30
C VAL A 634 14.47 5.06 21.47
N LEU A 635 14.84 3.85 21.87
CA LEU A 635 14.40 3.22 23.12
C LEU A 635 15.58 3.15 24.09
N LEU A 636 15.44 3.74 25.27
CA LEU A 636 16.46 3.68 26.33
C LEU A 636 16.06 2.68 27.42
N VAL A 637 16.83 1.61 27.56
CA VAL A 637 16.58 0.54 28.54
C VAL A 637 17.65 0.55 29.64
N GLY A 638 17.27 0.22 30.87
CA GLY A 638 18.18 0.00 32.00
C GLY A 638 17.47 0.18 33.33
N GLU A 639 18.19 0.02 34.44
CA GLU A 639 17.65 0.20 35.79
C GLU A 639 17.02 1.59 36.00
N THR A 640 15.96 1.66 36.81
CA THR A 640 15.33 2.92 37.17
C THR A 640 16.28 3.76 38.03
N GLY A 641 16.16 5.10 37.96
CA GLY A 641 16.98 6.00 38.78
C GLY A 641 18.37 6.35 38.24
N ILE A 642 18.88 5.70 37.19
CA ILE A 642 20.20 6.01 36.61
C ILE A 642 20.28 7.33 35.80
N GLY A 643 19.23 8.14 35.81
CA GLY A 643 19.22 9.45 35.14
C GLY A 643 18.85 9.44 33.65
N LYS A 644 18.26 8.38 33.10
CA LYS A 644 17.79 8.36 31.69
C LYS A 644 16.83 9.50 31.38
N THR A 645 15.79 9.65 32.20
CA THR A 645 14.77 10.69 32.03
C THR A 645 15.34 12.08 32.26
N THR A 646 16.28 12.23 33.21
CA THR A 646 16.91 13.53 33.50
C THR A 646 17.81 13.98 32.35
N VAL A 647 18.53 13.07 31.68
CA VAL A 647 19.31 13.38 30.47
C VAL A 647 18.42 13.87 29.33
N ILE A 648 17.27 13.22 29.08
CA ILE A 648 16.32 13.66 28.04
C ILE A 648 15.73 15.03 28.38
N GLN A 649 15.31 15.26 29.63
CA GLN A 649 14.80 16.55 30.10
C GLN A 649 15.83 17.67 29.93
N GLN A 650 17.09 17.39 30.27
CA GLN A 650 18.18 18.34 30.11
C GLN A 650 18.42 18.65 28.62
N LEU A 651 18.51 17.63 27.77
CA LEU A 651 18.71 17.81 26.33
C LEU A 651 17.57 18.64 25.70
N ALA A 652 16.32 18.35 26.04
CA ALA A 652 15.17 19.12 25.55
C ALA A 652 15.23 20.59 25.98
N THR A 653 15.62 20.85 27.24
CA THR A 653 15.82 22.21 27.76
C THR A 653 16.92 22.95 27.00
N LEU A 654 18.06 22.30 26.77
CA LEU A 654 19.18 22.86 26.01
C LEU A 654 18.80 23.15 24.55
N MET A 655 18.01 22.27 23.94
CA MET A 655 17.51 22.43 22.57
C MET A 655 16.39 23.45 22.41
N ARG A 656 15.86 24.00 23.52
CA ARG A 656 14.68 24.87 23.57
C ARG A 656 13.43 24.20 23.00
N GLN A 657 13.31 22.89 23.21
CA GLN A 657 12.17 22.10 22.74
C GLN A 657 11.25 21.74 23.91
N LYS A 658 9.94 21.86 23.70
CA LYS A 658 8.95 21.40 24.68
C LYS A 658 8.98 19.86 24.73
N LEU A 659 9.36 19.31 25.87
CA LEU A 659 9.26 17.88 26.14
C LEU A 659 7.86 17.54 26.64
N THR A 660 7.15 16.68 25.91
CA THR A 660 5.91 16.07 26.38
C THR A 660 6.23 14.69 26.93
N VAL A 661 5.99 14.48 28.22
CA VAL A 661 6.18 13.18 28.87
C VAL A 661 4.81 12.53 29.01
N VAL A 662 4.65 11.35 28.42
CA VAL A 662 3.47 10.50 28.64
C VAL A 662 3.93 9.27 29.41
N ASN A 663 3.38 9.09 30.60
CA ASN A 663 3.65 7.92 31.41
C ASN A 663 2.70 6.81 30.97
N LEU A 664 3.25 5.79 30.33
CA LEU A 664 2.49 4.61 29.94
C LEU A 664 2.50 3.59 31.08
N SER A 665 1.33 3.05 31.38
CA SER A 665 1.11 1.93 32.29
C SER A 665 0.46 0.78 31.54
N GLN A 666 0.34 -0.39 32.17
CA GLN A 666 -0.39 -1.52 31.58
C GLN A 666 -1.89 -1.21 31.34
N GLN A 667 -2.43 -0.19 32.02
CA GLN A 667 -3.81 0.28 31.86
C GLN A 667 -3.93 1.47 30.91
N SER A 668 -2.84 1.90 30.29
CA SER A 668 -2.88 3.03 29.37
C SER A 668 -3.56 2.63 28.07
N GLU A 669 -4.67 3.30 27.78
CA GLU A 669 -5.43 3.07 26.55
C GLU A 669 -5.03 4.08 25.47
N SER A 670 -5.41 3.78 24.21
CA SER A 670 -5.18 4.70 23.09
C SER A 670 -5.85 6.07 23.31
N THR A 671 -6.93 6.13 24.08
CA THR A 671 -7.63 7.36 24.50
C THR A 671 -6.79 8.24 25.42
N ASP A 672 -5.81 7.70 26.15
CA ASP A 672 -4.91 8.51 26.98
C ASP A 672 -3.88 9.28 26.13
N LEU A 673 -3.58 8.77 24.93
CA LEU A 673 -2.64 9.37 23.99
C LEU A 673 -3.33 10.30 23.00
N LEU A 674 -4.48 9.89 22.46
CA LEU A 674 -5.20 10.60 21.40
C LEU A 674 -6.32 11.49 21.94
N GLY A 675 -6.71 11.31 23.20
CA GLY A 675 -7.88 11.92 23.82
C GLY A 675 -9.13 11.03 23.68
N GLY A 676 -10.01 11.10 24.68
CA GLY A 676 -11.27 10.37 24.69
C GLY A 676 -12.31 11.06 25.57
N PHE A 677 -13.58 10.75 25.33
CA PHE A 677 -14.66 11.25 26.16
C PHE A 677 -14.84 10.35 27.38
N LYS A 678 -14.64 10.93 28.57
CA LYS A 678 -14.93 10.24 29.83
C LYS A 678 -16.40 10.49 30.19
N PRO A 679 -17.24 9.45 30.35
CA PRO A 679 -18.59 9.64 30.84
C PRO A 679 -18.52 10.18 32.28
N VAL A 680 -19.03 11.39 32.48
CA VAL A 680 -19.08 12.02 33.80
C VAL A 680 -20.46 11.75 34.39
N ASN A 681 -20.51 10.94 35.44
CA ASN A 681 -21.73 10.74 36.21
C ASN A 681 -22.02 12.03 37.01
N ILE A 682 -23.29 12.44 37.12
CA ILE A 682 -23.68 13.64 37.88
C ILE A 682 -23.15 13.55 39.31
N ARG A 683 -23.11 12.34 39.91
CA ARG A 683 -22.49 12.12 41.23
C ARG A 683 -21.00 12.48 41.26
N THR A 684 -20.23 12.17 40.22
CA THR A 684 -18.80 12.52 40.16
C THR A 684 -18.55 14.02 40.01
N MET A 685 -19.51 14.80 39.49
CA MET A 685 -19.44 16.27 39.52
C MET A 685 -19.94 16.86 40.84
N ALA A 686 -20.99 16.28 41.43
CA ALA A 686 -21.65 16.82 42.62
C ALA A 686 -20.85 16.57 43.92
N VAL A 687 -20.16 15.42 44.04
CA VAL A 687 -19.40 15.07 45.25
C VAL A 687 -18.27 16.06 45.56
N PRO A 688 -17.41 16.46 44.60
CA PRO A 688 -16.40 17.50 44.84
C PRO A 688 -17.00 18.84 45.27
N MET A 689 -18.10 19.26 44.64
CA MET A 689 -18.78 20.51 44.97
C MET A 689 -19.38 20.50 46.38
N HIS A 690 -19.97 19.37 46.77
CA HIS A 690 -20.48 19.16 48.12
C HIS A 690 -19.34 19.12 49.15
N ASP A 691 -18.23 18.47 48.85
CA ASP A 691 -17.06 18.41 49.73
C ASP A 691 -16.39 19.76 49.91
N ASP A 692 -16.32 20.58 48.85
CA ASP A 692 -15.81 21.94 48.91
C ASP A 692 -16.76 22.85 49.71
N GLN A 693 -18.07 22.73 49.52
CA GLN A 693 -19.06 23.42 50.36
C GLN A 693 -18.98 22.97 51.83
N ALA A 694 -18.84 21.68 52.08
CA ALA A 694 -18.72 21.13 53.43
C ALA A 694 -17.40 21.59 54.09
N ARG A 695 -16.31 21.68 53.33
CA ARG A 695 -15.04 22.27 53.81
C ARG A 695 -15.19 23.75 54.15
N ALA A 696 -15.82 24.53 53.27
CA ALA A 696 -16.08 25.95 53.51
C ALA A 696 -16.96 26.16 54.77
N LEU A 697 -18.02 25.36 54.93
CA LEU A 697 -18.90 25.39 56.11
C LEU A 697 -18.18 24.97 57.40
N ARG A 698 -17.29 23.96 57.35
CA ARG A 698 -16.46 23.57 58.50
C ARG A 698 -15.45 24.65 58.88
N ALA A 699 -14.84 25.32 57.91
CA ALA A 699 -13.95 26.45 58.14
C ALA A 699 -14.70 27.62 58.81
N LEU A 700 -15.93 27.93 58.35
CA LEU A 700 -16.81 28.93 58.97
C LEU A 700 -17.20 28.56 60.41
N LYS A 701 -17.56 27.30 60.68
CA LYS A 701 -17.88 26.83 62.04
C LYS A 701 -16.69 26.92 63.00
N ASN A 702 -15.48 26.61 62.53
CA ASN A 702 -14.27 26.70 63.34
C ASN A 702 -13.77 28.14 63.55
N SER A 703 -14.30 29.10 62.79
CA SER A 703 -13.97 30.53 62.91
C SER A 703 -14.89 31.32 63.86
N GLN A 704 -15.94 30.71 64.41
CA GLN A 704 -16.77 31.39 65.41
C GLN A 704 -16.12 31.32 66.81
N PRO A 705 -15.94 32.46 67.50
CA PRO A 705 -15.35 32.48 68.83
C PRO A 705 -16.29 31.82 69.83
N ARG A 706 -15.76 30.93 70.69
CA ARG A 706 -16.47 30.40 71.86
C ARG A 706 -16.94 31.59 72.70
N ARG A 707 -18.25 31.89 72.66
CA ARG A 707 -18.86 32.80 73.64
C ARG A 707 -18.85 32.10 74.98
N GLY A 708 -17.99 32.58 75.89
CA GLY A 708 -17.98 32.18 77.28
C GLY A 708 -19.30 32.57 77.95
N SER A 709 -19.81 31.64 78.75
CA SER A 709 -20.67 31.91 79.90
C SER A 709 -19.81 31.95 81.15
#